data_AF-A0AAT9M1L0-F1
#
_entry.id   AF-A0AAT9M1L0-F1
#
_cell.length_a   1.000
_cell.length_b   1.000
_cell.length_c   1.000
_cell.angle_alpha   90.00
_cell.angle_beta   90.00
_cell.angle_gamma   90.00
#
_symmetry.space_group_name_H-M   'P 1'
#
loop_
_entity.id
_entity.type
_entity.pdbx_description
1 polymer ?
#
loop_
_entity_poly.entity_id
_entity_poly.type
_entity_poly.pdbx_seq_one_letter_code
_entity_poly.pdbx_strand_id
1 'polypeptide(L)'
;MLPARVGLVVAAVVMAGAVVVPDVAQAATPAESGLSFTAVSPKRVYDSRTTGQKIAGHYGVDVTVPVDVVPDDATEVVLNLTGTDPDGPTWLRVGVGYSETSNLNLGAGETRANLVTAPIVDHRLEVMTGPNAADVIVDIAGYYSPSGSKFKSLPPQRVLDTRDSQPLGPGGTVTLDLSGRVPAGATAAVFNLTGTDVTGDSFVTAYPAGEAKPDASNLNLAAGRDTPNLVTVKLSADRKVTLANAHNSVDLIADLAGYYAPQADLAFYPLPAFRAVDTRTADGQPRDPITADGTHTAWLAYWLPASAAAAVINLTGTNVTDNTYLTAYPSGVNRSAASTLNLAPGQTSANMDVVALSDGYLNVYNHSGQVDVIVDVAGYFAPALATCQQNCVTNSGRNDYGTQGNGTAVLNDLHRPSTVYGLSGVTQVTAGYYDVYALKSDGTVWAWGANESGELGNGRGGPVFDTPSGVWSFSTVPVQVQGLSGVTQIAPGYALKSDGTVWSWGSNAHSRLGNSGDSAFVPFPVPVVGLTGVTAIAGDETNGYALKSDGTVWAWGDNDNGQLGNGTHGAASSTAVPVSGLTGVTKINLRLAVKNDGTVVQWGPRGYEVNNTLDEDDSPVAVPNLTGVVDVAATYVDTHTNYALKSDGTVWAWGESNAYQLGNGNLCMSGSCYADVPGQVSGLRSVAALSTGYEMGFAQKTDGTVWAWGTSSAGEFGNAETDHSAPVPEQLTALPGVARLGPLGNMILTQGA
;
A
#
# COMPACT_ATOMS: atom_id res chain seq x y z
N MET A 1 29.12 37.31 4.22
CA MET A 1 29.56 36.76 5.52
C MET A 1 28.33 36.74 6.41
N LEU A 2 27.65 35.60 6.47
CA LEU A 2 26.38 35.35 7.17
C LEU A 2 26.67 34.30 8.26
N PRO A 3 26.17 34.45 9.50
CA PRO A 3 26.35 33.45 10.54
C PRO A 3 25.30 32.33 10.41
N ALA A 4 25.74 31.13 10.80
CA ALA A 4 24.97 29.89 10.86
C ALA A 4 23.87 29.92 11.94
N ARG A 5 22.76 29.21 11.70
CA ARG A 5 21.88 28.65 12.72
C ARG A 5 21.84 27.13 12.56
N VAL A 6 22.26 26.44 13.62
CA VAL A 6 22.08 25.02 13.94
C VAL A 6 20.85 24.97 14.86
N GLY A 7 19.88 24.05 14.84
CA GLY A 7 19.61 22.87 14.03
C GLY A 7 18.48 22.08 14.71
N LEU A 8 17.62 21.43 13.92
CA LEU A 8 17.02 20.15 14.28
C LEU A 8 17.34 19.21 13.12
N VAL A 9 18.00 18.10 13.46
CA VAL A 9 18.62 17.18 12.52
C VAL A 9 17.53 16.28 11.93
N VAL A 10 17.09 16.58 10.71
CA VAL A 10 16.70 15.54 9.76
C VAL A 10 17.93 15.28 8.91
N ALA A 11 18.45 14.06 8.97
CA ALA A 11 19.60 13.65 8.16
C ALA A 11 19.22 13.71 6.68
N ALA A 12 19.46 14.84 6.04
CA ALA A 12 19.57 14.92 4.59
C ALA A 12 20.82 14.13 4.18
N VAL A 13 20.61 12.86 3.80
CA VAL A 13 21.63 12.11 3.08
C VAL A 13 21.71 12.71 1.68
N VAL A 14 22.64 13.65 1.52
CA VAL A 14 23.20 14.00 0.22
C VAL A 14 24.01 12.81 -0.26
N MET A 15 23.50 12.07 -1.24
CA MET A 15 24.33 11.19 -2.08
C MET A 15 24.33 11.77 -3.49
N ALA A 16 25.33 12.63 -3.73
CA ALA A 16 25.80 12.92 -5.07
C ALA A 16 26.46 11.65 -5.62
N GLY A 17 25.84 11.08 -6.64
CA GLY A 17 26.29 9.85 -7.31
C GLY A 17 25.20 9.37 -8.25
N ALA A 18 24.90 10.15 -9.28
CA ALA A 18 23.98 9.76 -10.34
C ALA A 18 24.50 8.49 -11.03
N VAL A 19 23.93 7.34 -10.66
CA VAL A 19 23.82 6.21 -11.57
C VAL A 19 22.64 6.53 -12.46
N VAL A 20 22.91 6.76 -13.73
CA VAL A 20 21.87 6.80 -14.77
C VAL A 20 21.26 5.40 -14.81
N VAL A 21 20.08 5.24 -14.20
CA VAL A 21 19.21 4.11 -14.49
C VAL A 21 18.49 4.48 -15.78
N PRO A 22 18.60 3.68 -16.86
CA PRO A 22 17.84 3.94 -18.08
C PRO A 22 16.34 3.86 -17.77
N ASP A 23 15.57 4.77 -18.38
CA ASP A 23 14.11 4.79 -18.35
C ASP A 23 13.55 3.37 -18.43
N VAL A 24 12.96 2.89 -17.33
CA VAL A 24 12.06 1.76 -17.38
C VAL A 24 10.74 2.33 -17.87
N ALA A 25 10.41 1.98 -19.11
CA ALA A 25 9.11 2.20 -19.71
C ALA A 25 7.99 1.89 -18.70
N GLN A 26 6.94 2.71 -18.71
CA GLN A 26 5.69 2.50 -17.97
C GLN A 26 5.30 1.01 -18.00
N ALA A 27 5.58 0.29 -16.93
CA ALA A 27 4.93 -0.98 -16.69
C ALA A 27 3.44 -0.66 -16.53
N ALA A 28 2.62 -1.29 -17.35
CA ALA A 28 1.17 -1.15 -17.30
C ALA A 28 0.70 -1.29 -15.85
N THR A 29 -0.05 -0.29 -15.39
CA THR A 29 -0.67 -0.21 -14.07
C THR A 29 -1.39 -1.53 -13.73
N PRO A 30 -1.18 -2.13 -12.53
CA PRO A 30 -1.94 -3.31 -12.10
C PRO A 30 -3.45 -3.06 -12.23
N ALA A 31 -4.25 -4.10 -12.51
CA ALA A 31 -5.69 -3.90 -12.65
C ALA A 31 -6.31 -3.31 -11.38
N GLU A 32 -6.90 -2.13 -11.56
CA GLU A 32 -7.39 -1.14 -10.59
C GLU A 32 -8.42 -1.65 -9.54
N SER A 33 -8.89 -2.89 -9.69
CA SER A 33 -9.95 -3.51 -8.89
C SER A 33 -9.60 -4.93 -8.38
N GLY A 34 -8.34 -5.35 -8.55
CA GLY A 34 -7.86 -6.70 -8.32
C GLY A 34 -7.90 -7.56 -9.60
N LEU A 35 -6.95 -8.48 -9.72
CA LEU A 35 -6.79 -9.31 -10.92
C LEU A 35 -7.57 -10.62 -10.82
N SER A 36 -7.90 -11.16 -12.00
CA SER A 36 -8.52 -12.47 -12.16
C SER A 36 -7.55 -13.42 -12.86
N PHE A 37 -7.66 -14.71 -12.57
CA PHE A 37 -6.76 -15.74 -13.06
C PHE A 37 -7.30 -16.42 -14.31
N THR A 38 -6.43 -16.61 -15.31
CA THR A 38 -6.69 -17.47 -16.45
C THR A 38 -5.67 -18.60 -16.48
N ALA A 39 -6.17 -19.83 -16.31
CA ALA A 39 -5.35 -21.02 -16.36
C ALA A 39 -5.06 -21.42 -17.81
N VAL A 40 -3.81 -21.81 -18.07
CA VAL A 40 -3.41 -22.40 -19.35
C VAL A 40 -3.05 -23.87 -19.15
N SER A 41 -3.10 -24.65 -20.23
CA SER A 41 -2.48 -25.98 -20.18
C SER A 41 -0.96 -25.77 -20.04
N PRO A 42 -0.27 -26.45 -19.11
CA PRO A 42 1.13 -26.17 -18.78
C PRO A 42 2.01 -26.07 -20.02
N LYS A 43 2.72 -24.95 -20.16
CA LYS A 43 3.51 -24.63 -21.36
C LYS A 43 4.94 -24.25 -21.00
N ARG A 44 5.90 -25.06 -21.44
CA ARG A 44 7.32 -24.73 -21.36
C ARG A 44 7.64 -23.52 -22.23
N VAL A 45 8.19 -22.47 -21.63
CA VAL A 45 8.64 -21.25 -22.31
C VAL A 45 10.15 -21.08 -22.25
N TYR A 46 10.82 -21.76 -21.32
CA TYR A 46 12.28 -21.73 -21.20
C TYR A 46 12.82 -23.05 -20.67
N ASP A 47 13.99 -23.44 -21.18
CA ASP A 47 14.75 -24.63 -20.76
C ASP A 47 16.22 -24.47 -21.12
N SER A 48 17.05 -24.12 -20.14
CA SER A 48 18.49 -23.89 -20.34
C SER A 48 19.24 -25.13 -20.84
N ARG A 49 18.71 -26.33 -20.61
CA ARG A 49 19.34 -27.58 -21.08
C ARG A 49 19.36 -27.67 -22.60
N THR A 50 18.45 -26.96 -23.27
CA THR A 50 18.39 -26.92 -24.75
C THR A 50 19.50 -26.09 -25.36
N THR A 51 20.04 -25.12 -24.62
CA THR A 51 21.19 -24.30 -25.05
C THR A 51 22.52 -24.89 -24.58
N GLY A 52 22.48 -25.82 -23.61
CA GLY A 52 23.67 -26.44 -23.01
C GLY A 52 24.43 -25.50 -22.07
N GLN A 53 23.81 -24.40 -21.64
CA GLN A 53 24.41 -23.41 -20.75
C GLN A 53 23.54 -23.21 -19.51
N LYS A 54 24.06 -23.61 -18.35
CA LYS A 54 23.46 -23.28 -17.04
C LYS A 54 23.41 -21.77 -16.85
N ILE A 55 22.43 -21.28 -16.11
CA ILE A 55 22.36 -19.88 -15.73
C ILE A 55 23.42 -19.62 -14.64
N ALA A 56 24.43 -18.82 -14.97
CA ALA A 56 25.56 -18.54 -14.10
C ALA A 56 25.18 -17.61 -12.93
N GLY A 57 25.89 -17.78 -11.81
CA GLY A 57 25.53 -17.11 -10.56
C GLY A 57 25.50 -15.58 -10.67
N HIS A 58 24.45 -14.98 -10.11
CA HIS A 58 24.16 -13.54 -10.13
C HIS A 58 23.93 -12.89 -11.50
N TYR A 59 23.86 -13.67 -12.59
CA TYR A 59 23.47 -13.17 -13.91
C TYR A 59 22.01 -13.51 -14.19
N GLY A 60 21.19 -12.47 -14.38
CA GLY A 60 19.82 -12.61 -14.84
C GLY A 60 19.75 -13.03 -16.31
N VAL A 61 18.81 -13.92 -16.61
CA VAL A 61 18.41 -14.25 -17.97
C VAL A 61 16.98 -13.80 -18.19
N ASP A 62 16.77 -13.02 -19.24
CA ASP A 62 15.44 -12.65 -19.67
C ASP A 62 14.76 -13.81 -20.40
N VAL A 63 13.67 -14.29 -19.83
CA VAL A 63 12.77 -15.26 -20.42
C VAL A 63 11.63 -14.53 -21.11
N THR A 64 11.55 -14.68 -22.44
CA THR A 64 10.42 -14.18 -23.22
C THR A 64 9.25 -15.15 -23.16
N VAL A 65 8.10 -14.65 -22.74
CA VAL A 65 6.84 -15.39 -22.72
C VAL A 65 6.08 -15.10 -24.02
N PRO A 66 5.60 -16.10 -24.77
CA PRO A 66 4.85 -15.84 -26.00
C PRO A 66 3.47 -15.21 -25.73
N VAL A 67 3.07 -14.24 -26.56
CA VAL A 67 1.78 -13.52 -26.44
C VAL A 67 0.55 -14.43 -26.60
N ASP A 68 0.69 -15.56 -27.29
CA ASP A 68 -0.35 -16.58 -27.43
C ASP A 68 -0.52 -17.44 -26.16
N VAL A 69 0.43 -17.37 -25.23
CA VAL A 69 0.37 -18.02 -23.92
C VAL A 69 -0.10 -17.04 -22.84
N VAL A 70 0.42 -15.81 -22.86
CA VAL A 70 0.10 -14.74 -21.91
C VAL A 70 -0.21 -13.47 -22.70
N PRO A 71 -1.43 -12.90 -22.60
CA PRO A 71 -1.82 -11.71 -23.38
C PRO A 71 -1.20 -10.42 -22.85
N ASP A 72 -1.26 -9.34 -23.65
CA ASP A 72 -0.69 -8.02 -23.32
C ASP A 72 -1.27 -7.37 -22.05
N ASP A 73 -2.50 -7.72 -21.65
CA ASP A 73 -3.17 -7.18 -20.47
C ASP A 73 -2.81 -7.93 -19.17
N ALA A 74 -2.02 -8.99 -19.26
CA ALA A 74 -1.55 -9.73 -18.09
C ALA A 74 -0.39 -8.99 -17.40
N THR A 75 -0.48 -8.86 -16.09
CA THR A 75 0.55 -8.17 -15.27
C THR A 75 1.34 -9.14 -14.40
N GLU A 76 0.82 -10.35 -14.18
CA GLU A 76 1.49 -11.40 -13.41
C GLU A 76 1.33 -12.75 -14.09
N VAL A 77 2.32 -13.63 -13.91
CA VAL A 77 2.27 -15.02 -14.34
C VAL A 77 2.34 -15.97 -13.16
N VAL A 78 1.66 -17.11 -13.26
CA VAL A 78 1.83 -18.24 -12.37
C VAL A 78 2.58 -19.31 -13.14
N LEU A 79 3.75 -19.69 -12.65
CA LEU A 79 4.65 -20.62 -13.32
C LEU A 79 5.19 -21.66 -12.35
N ASN A 80 5.55 -22.80 -12.91
CA ASN A 80 6.30 -23.83 -12.21
C ASN A 80 7.78 -23.66 -12.58
N LEU A 81 8.58 -23.22 -11.60
CA LEU A 81 10.01 -23.00 -11.75
C LEU A 81 10.74 -24.27 -11.34
N THR A 82 11.43 -24.91 -12.28
CA THR A 82 12.25 -26.09 -11.98
C THR A 82 13.72 -25.75 -12.10
N GLY A 83 14.47 -25.99 -11.03
CA GLY A 83 15.93 -25.98 -11.06
C GLY A 83 16.46 -27.41 -11.06
N THR A 84 17.51 -27.66 -11.83
CA THR A 84 18.13 -28.98 -11.96
C THR A 84 19.63 -28.89 -12.15
N ASP A 85 20.34 -29.93 -11.73
CA ASP A 85 21.79 -30.04 -11.83
C ASP A 85 22.57 -28.78 -11.40
N PRO A 86 22.33 -28.20 -10.21
CA PRO A 86 23.12 -27.07 -9.73
C PRO A 86 24.55 -27.50 -9.37
N ASP A 87 25.54 -26.68 -9.74
CA ASP A 87 26.97 -26.94 -9.51
C ASP A 87 27.35 -26.94 -8.01
N GLY A 88 26.50 -26.33 -7.18
CA GLY A 88 26.63 -26.21 -5.73
C GLY A 88 25.33 -25.69 -5.13
N PRO A 89 25.23 -25.56 -3.79
CA PRO A 89 24.06 -24.97 -3.15
C PRO A 89 23.73 -23.59 -3.74
N THR A 90 22.51 -23.40 -4.21
CA THR A 90 22.09 -22.16 -4.88
C THR A 90 20.63 -21.86 -4.61
N TRP A 91 20.17 -20.73 -5.09
CA TRP A 91 18.78 -20.34 -5.11
C TRP A 91 18.39 -19.84 -6.49
N LEU A 92 17.11 -19.95 -6.83
CA LEU A 92 16.52 -19.32 -8.00
C LEU A 92 15.56 -18.22 -7.56
N ARG A 93 15.52 -17.16 -8.37
CA ARG A 93 14.57 -16.05 -8.24
C ARG A 93 13.96 -15.72 -9.59
N VAL A 94 12.69 -15.35 -9.59
CA VAL A 94 11.97 -14.85 -10.76
C VAL A 94 11.29 -13.52 -10.43
N GLY A 95 11.36 -12.54 -11.32
CA GLY A 95 10.64 -11.28 -11.21
C GLY A 95 11.25 -10.18 -12.06
N VAL A 96 10.93 -8.92 -11.76
CA VAL A 96 11.61 -7.75 -12.34
C VAL A 96 12.26 -6.93 -11.22
N GLY A 97 13.52 -6.50 -11.40
CA GLY A 97 14.26 -5.68 -10.43
C GLY A 97 14.96 -6.46 -9.31
N TYR A 98 15.46 -5.78 -8.28
CA TYR A 98 16.13 -6.40 -7.13
C TYR A 98 15.14 -6.72 -5.98
N SER A 99 15.12 -7.97 -5.51
CA SER A 99 14.45 -8.43 -4.30
C SER A 99 15.30 -9.53 -3.66
N GLU A 100 15.27 -9.61 -2.33
CA GLU A 100 16.03 -10.58 -1.54
C GLU A 100 15.31 -11.92 -1.33
N THR A 101 14.16 -12.13 -1.98
CA THR A 101 13.34 -13.33 -1.81
C THR A 101 13.76 -14.41 -2.81
N SER A 102 14.22 -15.57 -2.33
CA SER A 102 14.48 -16.74 -3.17
C SER A 102 13.19 -17.52 -3.41
N ASN A 103 12.80 -17.75 -4.65
CA ASN A 103 11.63 -18.56 -4.98
C ASN A 103 11.91 -20.06 -4.89
N LEU A 104 13.16 -20.50 -5.07
CA LEU A 104 13.54 -21.91 -4.94
C LEU A 104 14.95 -22.00 -4.35
N ASN A 105 15.20 -22.98 -3.48
CA ASN A 105 16.52 -23.27 -2.92
C ASN A 105 16.88 -24.72 -3.23
N LEU A 106 18.13 -24.93 -3.65
CA LEU A 106 18.63 -26.22 -4.16
C LEU A 106 19.99 -26.54 -3.55
N GLY A 107 20.20 -27.79 -3.15
CA GLY A 107 21.51 -28.37 -2.89
C GLY A 107 22.21 -28.80 -4.19
N ALA A 108 23.51 -29.09 -4.13
CA ALA A 108 24.29 -29.53 -5.31
C ALA A 108 23.66 -30.78 -5.96
N GLY A 109 23.51 -30.76 -7.29
CA GLY A 109 22.90 -31.84 -8.07
C GLY A 109 21.40 -32.08 -7.84
N GLU A 110 20.73 -31.28 -7.02
CA GLU A 110 19.30 -31.43 -6.71
C GLU A 110 18.41 -30.98 -7.88
N THR A 111 17.29 -31.69 -8.09
CA THR A 111 16.22 -31.28 -9.01
C THR A 111 14.94 -31.06 -8.23
N ARG A 112 14.42 -29.83 -8.25
CA ARG A 112 13.15 -29.47 -7.59
C ARG A 112 12.37 -28.44 -8.38
N ALA A 113 11.06 -28.46 -8.16
CA ALA A 113 10.14 -27.46 -8.65
C ALA A 113 9.48 -26.70 -7.49
N ASN A 114 9.13 -25.45 -7.74
CA ASN A 114 8.23 -24.67 -6.90
C ASN A 114 7.25 -23.89 -7.80
N LEU A 115 6.00 -23.75 -7.36
CA LEU A 115 5.09 -22.79 -7.98
C LEU A 115 5.54 -21.37 -7.61
N VAL A 116 5.45 -20.45 -8.55
CA VAL A 116 5.85 -19.05 -8.36
C VAL A 116 4.80 -18.16 -9.02
N THR A 117 4.41 -17.10 -8.33
CA THR A 117 3.71 -15.96 -8.94
C THR A 117 4.72 -14.82 -9.09
N ALA A 118 4.86 -14.27 -10.28
CA ALA A 118 5.84 -13.24 -10.59
C ALA A 118 5.31 -12.18 -11.57
N PRO A 119 5.76 -10.92 -11.44
CA PRO A 119 5.38 -9.85 -12.36
C PRO A 119 5.94 -10.11 -13.75
N ILE A 120 5.18 -9.74 -14.77
CA ILE A 120 5.61 -9.77 -16.18
C ILE A 120 5.52 -8.36 -16.77
N VAL A 121 6.60 -7.92 -17.43
CA VAL A 121 6.67 -6.61 -18.10
C VAL A 121 7.14 -6.83 -19.52
N ASP A 122 6.40 -6.29 -20.50
CA ASP A 122 6.71 -6.44 -21.93
C ASP A 122 6.93 -7.89 -22.38
N HIS A 123 6.17 -8.84 -21.82
CA HIS A 123 6.32 -10.28 -22.05
C HIS A 123 7.67 -10.87 -21.59
N ARG A 124 8.35 -10.22 -20.63
CA ARG A 124 9.65 -10.66 -20.11
C ARG A 124 9.60 -10.93 -18.62
N LEU A 125 10.29 -11.99 -18.23
CA LEU A 125 10.56 -12.38 -16.85
C LEU A 125 12.07 -12.46 -16.68
N GLU A 126 12.64 -11.87 -15.63
CA GLU A 126 14.05 -12.10 -15.29
C GLU A 126 14.16 -13.33 -14.38
N VAL A 127 15.03 -14.27 -14.75
CA VAL A 127 15.38 -15.43 -13.94
C VAL A 127 16.82 -15.32 -13.51
N MET A 128 17.07 -15.38 -12.20
CA MET A 128 18.41 -15.29 -11.62
C MET A 128 18.75 -16.52 -10.81
N THR A 129 20.03 -16.87 -10.79
CA THR A 129 20.60 -17.87 -9.88
C THR A 129 21.46 -17.21 -8.81
N GLY A 130 21.54 -17.86 -7.66
CA GLY A 130 22.42 -17.49 -6.56
C GLY A 130 23.90 -17.72 -6.87
N PRO A 131 24.74 -18.06 -5.88
CA PRO A 131 26.19 -18.09 -6.09
C PRO A 131 26.67 -19.18 -7.07
N ASN A 132 25.89 -20.25 -7.26
CA ASN A 132 26.25 -21.37 -8.14
C ASN A 132 25.27 -21.51 -9.30
N ALA A 133 25.78 -21.94 -10.45
CA ALA A 133 24.99 -22.10 -11.66
C ALA A 133 24.03 -23.30 -11.55
N ALA A 134 22.91 -23.23 -12.24
CA ALA A 134 21.93 -24.30 -12.34
C ALA A 134 21.26 -24.30 -13.72
N ASP A 135 20.78 -25.46 -14.15
CA ASP A 135 19.82 -25.51 -15.24
C ASP A 135 18.45 -25.10 -14.73
N VAL A 136 17.71 -24.33 -15.54
CA VAL A 136 16.40 -23.80 -15.20
C VAL A 136 15.40 -24.08 -16.31
N ILE A 137 14.21 -24.50 -15.90
CA ILE A 137 13.05 -24.74 -16.75
C ILE A 137 11.90 -23.89 -16.21
N VAL A 138 11.19 -23.23 -17.12
CA VAL A 138 10.02 -22.40 -16.80
C VAL A 138 8.82 -22.93 -17.58
N ASP A 139 7.83 -23.43 -16.84
CA ASP A 139 6.54 -23.87 -17.38
C ASP A 139 5.42 -22.93 -16.88
N ILE A 140 4.74 -22.23 -17.79
CA ILE A 140 3.61 -21.35 -17.43
C ILE A 140 2.37 -22.20 -17.13
N ALA A 141 1.75 -21.96 -15.97
CA ALA A 141 0.51 -22.61 -15.52
C ALA A 141 -0.72 -21.69 -15.68
N GLY A 142 -0.52 -20.38 -15.71
CA GLY A 142 -1.55 -19.40 -15.99
C GLY A 142 -1.03 -17.97 -15.80
N TYR A 143 -1.94 -17.00 -15.84
CA TYR A 143 -1.62 -15.60 -15.67
C TYR A 143 -2.77 -14.85 -14.98
N TYR A 144 -2.46 -13.67 -14.45
CA TYR A 144 -3.44 -12.75 -13.91
C TYR A 144 -3.58 -11.53 -14.82
N SER A 145 -4.82 -11.19 -15.15
CA SER A 145 -5.19 -9.98 -15.91
C SER A 145 -6.47 -9.36 -15.32
N PRO A 146 -6.94 -8.20 -15.81
CA PRO A 146 -8.25 -7.67 -15.42
C PRO A 146 -9.43 -8.63 -15.67
N SER A 147 -9.24 -9.66 -16.51
CA SER A 147 -10.26 -10.65 -16.86
C SER A 147 -9.87 -12.06 -16.43
N GLY A 148 -10.87 -12.95 -16.29
CA GLY A 148 -10.65 -14.34 -15.92
C GLY A 148 -11.55 -14.80 -14.77
N SER A 149 -11.07 -15.78 -14.01
CA SER A 149 -11.76 -16.37 -12.86
C SER A 149 -11.20 -15.85 -11.54
N LYS A 150 -12.08 -15.58 -10.58
CA LYS A 150 -11.70 -15.20 -9.22
C LYS A 150 -11.36 -16.44 -8.39
N PHE A 151 -10.66 -16.24 -7.29
CA PHE A 151 -10.24 -17.31 -6.38
C PHE A 151 -11.27 -17.55 -5.28
N LYS A 152 -11.43 -18.82 -4.91
CA LYS A 152 -12.08 -19.22 -3.67
C LYS A 152 -11.09 -20.05 -2.84
N SER A 153 -10.74 -19.53 -1.67
CA SER A 153 -9.99 -20.29 -0.68
C SER A 153 -10.88 -21.31 0.02
N LEU A 154 -10.33 -22.50 0.27
CA LEU A 154 -10.99 -23.58 1.02
C LEU A 154 -10.09 -24.00 2.19
N PRO A 155 -10.68 -24.40 3.33
CA PRO A 155 -9.93 -25.20 4.31
C PRO A 155 -9.36 -26.44 3.62
N PRO A 156 -8.11 -26.85 3.89
CA PRO A 156 -7.47 -27.98 3.20
C PRO A 156 -8.34 -29.26 3.24
N GLN A 157 -8.57 -29.88 2.08
CA GLN A 157 -9.36 -31.12 1.98
C GLN A 157 -8.59 -32.22 1.23
N ARG A 158 -8.42 -33.39 1.86
CA ARG A 158 -7.88 -34.59 1.20
C ARG A 158 -8.82 -35.02 0.07
N VAL A 159 -8.31 -35.00 -1.17
CA VAL A 159 -9.05 -35.39 -2.38
C VAL A 159 -8.43 -36.57 -3.11
N LEU A 160 -7.18 -36.93 -2.78
CA LEU A 160 -6.51 -38.15 -3.24
C LEU A 160 -5.53 -38.64 -2.18
N ASP A 161 -5.48 -39.96 -1.99
CA ASP A 161 -4.44 -40.66 -1.24
C ASP A 161 -4.23 -42.04 -1.86
N THR A 162 -3.13 -42.25 -2.58
CA THR A 162 -2.90 -43.53 -3.26
C THR A 162 -2.38 -44.62 -2.34
N ARG A 163 -1.94 -44.28 -1.11
CA ARG A 163 -1.54 -45.25 -0.10
C ARG A 163 -2.69 -46.16 0.33
N ASP A 164 -3.92 -45.62 0.24
CA ASP A 164 -5.16 -46.36 0.50
C ASP A 164 -5.60 -47.20 -0.70
N SER A 165 -4.91 -47.11 -1.84
CA SER A 165 -5.21 -47.85 -3.06
C SER A 165 -3.95 -48.53 -3.62
N GLN A 166 -3.32 -47.97 -4.65
CA GLN A 166 -2.10 -48.51 -5.22
C GLN A 166 -1.13 -47.38 -5.64
N PRO A 167 0.18 -47.53 -5.37
CA PRO A 167 1.20 -46.61 -5.87
C PRO A 167 1.21 -46.52 -7.40
N LEU A 168 1.58 -45.36 -7.93
CA LEU A 168 1.75 -45.15 -9.36
C LEU A 168 3.15 -45.61 -9.80
N GLY A 169 3.22 -46.68 -10.60
CA GLY A 169 4.45 -47.11 -11.26
C GLY A 169 4.89 -46.20 -12.42
N PRO A 170 5.96 -46.57 -13.16
CA PRO A 170 6.49 -45.78 -14.27
C PRO A 170 5.45 -45.57 -15.37
N GLY A 171 5.22 -44.32 -15.78
CA GLY A 171 4.18 -43.97 -16.76
C GLY A 171 2.74 -44.14 -16.24
N GLY A 172 2.56 -44.52 -14.97
CA GLY A 172 1.25 -44.68 -14.34
C GLY A 172 0.51 -43.35 -14.23
N THR A 173 -0.82 -43.41 -14.29
CA THR A 173 -1.67 -42.23 -14.16
C THR A 173 -2.81 -42.48 -13.19
N VAL A 174 -3.26 -41.41 -12.52
CA VAL A 174 -4.48 -41.39 -11.72
C VAL A 174 -5.28 -40.14 -12.07
N THR A 175 -6.60 -40.27 -12.12
CA THR A 175 -7.50 -39.15 -12.34
C THR A 175 -8.07 -38.66 -11.02
N LEU A 176 -7.78 -37.41 -10.69
CA LEU A 176 -8.39 -36.68 -9.59
C LEU A 176 -9.74 -36.11 -10.04
N ASP A 177 -10.83 -36.63 -9.47
CA ASP A 177 -12.19 -36.16 -9.75
C ASP A 177 -12.64 -35.11 -8.72
N LEU A 178 -12.65 -33.84 -9.14
CA LEU A 178 -13.05 -32.72 -8.29
C LEU A 178 -14.50 -32.29 -8.50
N SER A 179 -15.27 -33.03 -9.30
CA SER A 179 -16.62 -32.64 -9.72
C SER A 179 -17.61 -32.43 -8.58
N GLY A 180 -17.41 -33.13 -7.45
CA GLY A 180 -18.17 -32.99 -6.20
C GLY A 180 -17.54 -32.07 -5.15
N ARG A 181 -16.37 -31.46 -5.45
CA ARG A 181 -15.60 -30.59 -4.54
C ARG A 181 -15.54 -29.14 -5.00
N VAL A 182 -15.65 -28.89 -6.31
CA VAL A 182 -15.63 -27.54 -6.90
C VAL A 182 -16.86 -27.32 -7.79
N PRO A 183 -17.37 -26.08 -7.91
CA PRO A 183 -18.62 -25.79 -8.64
C PRO A 183 -18.47 -26.00 -10.15
N ALA A 184 -19.60 -26.15 -10.86
CA ALA A 184 -19.62 -26.44 -12.30
C ALA A 184 -18.84 -25.44 -13.17
N GLY A 185 -18.79 -24.16 -12.79
CA GLY A 185 -18.04 -23.11 -13.49
C GLY A 185 -16.56 -23.02 -13.11
N ALA A 186 -16.02 -23.92 -12.29
CA ALA A 186 -14.61 -23.88 -11.91
C ALA A 186 -13.70 -24.12 -13.12
N THR A 187 -12.69 -23.27 -13.27
CA THR A 187 -11.76 -23.24 -14.41
C THR A 187 -10.39 -23.81 -14.05
N ALA A 188 -9.99 -23.72 -12.78
CA ALA A 188 -8.76 -24.29 -12.26
C ALA A 188 -8.90 -24.71 -10.79
N ALA A 189 -8.03 -25.61 -10.35
CA ALA A 189 -7.92 -26.04 -8.97
C ALA A 189 -6.51 -25.76 -8.44
N VAL A 190 -6.44 -25.43 -7.14
CA VAL A 190 -5.20 -25.23 -6.40
C VAL A 190 -5.15 -26.31 -5.31
N PHE A 191 -4.12 -27.14 -5.33
CA PHE A 191 -3.94 -28.20 -4.34
C PHE A 191 -2.46 -28.41 -4.02
N ASN A 192 -2.17 -28.76 -2.79
CA ASN A 192 -0.86 -29.25 -2.40
C ASN A 192 -0.73 -30.71 -2.86
N LEU A 193 0.27 -31.01 -3.67
CA LEU A 193 0.56 -32.36 -4.18
C LEU A 193 1.81 -32.87 -3.47
N THR A 194 1.69 -33.99 -2.77
CA THR A 194 2.80 -34.64 -2.08
C THR A 194 3.06 -36.01 -2.69
N GLY A 195 4.32 -36.26 -3.06
CA GLY A 195 4.81 -37.59 -3.37
C GLY A 195 5.48 -38.20 -2.15
N THR A 196 5.12 -39.43 -1.80
CA THR A 196 5.66 -40.21 -0.68
C THR A 196 5.94 -41.64 -1.14
N ASP A 197 6.62 -42.42 -0.29
CA ASP A 197 7.00 -43.81 -0.58
C ASP A 197 7.72 -43.98 -1.95
N VAL A 198 8.52 -42.96 -2.31
CA VAL A 198 9.20 -42.85 -3.60
C VAL A 198 10.35 -43.87 -3.71
N THR A 199 10.28 -44.78 -4.68
CA THR A 199 11.29 -45.86 -4.83
C THR A 199 12.54 -45.46 -5.61
N GLY A 200 12.53 -44.30 -6.28
CA GLY A 200 13.61 -43.78 -7.10
C GLY A 200 13.23 -42.44 -7.73
N ASP A 201 14.21 -41.68 -8.22
CA ASP A 201 13.96 -40.34 -8.76
C ASP A 201 12.89 -40.34 -9.86
N SER A 202 11.97 -39.38 -9.79
CA SER A 202 10.85 -39.26 -10.73
C SER A 202 10.32 -37.83 -10.77
N PHE A 203 9.28 -37.60 -11.57
CA PHE A 203 8.45 -36.43 -11.48
C PHE A 203 7.00 -36.74 -11.83
N VAL A 204 6.09 -35.90 -11.33
CA VAL A 204 4.66 -35.95 -11.60
C VAL A 204 4.25 -34.74 -12.44
N THR A 205 3.45 -35.00 -13.48
CA THR A 205 2.80 -33.95 -14.28
C THR A 205 1.32 -33.94 -13.96
N ALA A 206 0.78 -32.76 -13.63
CA ALA A 206 -0.65 -32.50 -13.45
C ALA A 206 -1.18 -31.74 -14.67
N TYR A 207 -2.27 -32.23 -15.28
CA TYR A 207 -2.86 -31.62 -16.47
C TYR A 207 -4.36 -31.92 -16.58
N PRO A 208 -5.14 -31.14 -17.36
CA PRO A 208 -6.57 -31.40 -17.54
C PRO A 208 -6.82 -32.82 -18.05
N ALA A 209 -7.75 -33.54 -17.44
CA ALA A 209 -8.06 -34.89 -17.87
C ALA A 209 -8.61 -34.90 -19.31
N GLY A 210 -8.11 -35.82 -20.14
CA GLY A 210 -8.48 -35.92 -21.56
C GLY A 210 -7.61 -35.09 -22.51
N GLU A 211 -6.72 -34.23 -22.01
CA GLU A 211 -5.73 -33.54 -22.82
C GLU A 211 -4.43 -34.36 -22.98
N ALA A 212 -3.60 -34.00 -23.96
CA ALA A 212 -2.27 -34.58 -24.11
C ALA A 212 -1.38 -34.17 -22.93
N LYS A 213 -0.59 -35.12 -22.40
CA LYS A 213 0.35 -34.85 -21.31
C LYS A 213 1.38 -33.80 -21.77
N PRO A 214 1.50 -32.65 -21.08
CA PRO A 214 2.53 -31.66 -21.37
C PRO A 214 3.90 -32.15 -20.88
N ASP A 215 4.97 -31.51 -21.37
CA ASP A 215 6.34 -31.75 -20.89
C ASP A 215 6.65 -31.03 -19.57
N ALA A 216 5.65 -30.72 -18.75
CA ALA A 216 5.84 -30.03 -17.47
C ALA A 216 6.12 -31.02 -16.33
N SER A 217 6.90 -30.60 -15.33
CA SER A 217 7.11 -31.36 -14.08
C SER A 217 6.64 -30.57 -12.87
N ASN A 218 5.38 -30.77 -12.46
CA ASN A 218 4.80 -30.07 -11.31
C ASN A 218 5.37 -30.51 -9.98
N LEU A 219 5.94 -31.71 -9.89
CA LEU A 219 6.55 -32.20 -8.66
C LEU A 219 7.73 -33.10 -9.02
N ASN A 220 8.95 -32.69 -8.65
CA ASN A 220 10.14 -33.53 -8.79
C ASN A 220 10.38 -34.29 -7.49
N LEU A 221 10.72 -35.57 -7.63
CA LEU A 221 10.76 -36.52 -6.54
C LEU A 221 12.14 -37.16 -6.48
N ALA A 222 12.68 -37.29 -5.26
CA ALA A 222 13.92 -38.00 -4.99
C ALA A 222 13.62 -39.27 -4.19
N ALA A 223 14.43 -40.32 -4.41
CA ALA A 223 14.27 -41.60 -3.73
C ALA A 223 14.21 -41.44 -2.19
N GLY A 224 13.20 -42.04 -1.56
CA GLY A 224 13.03 -42.06 -0.11
C GLY A 224 12.73 -40.70 0.54
N ARG A 225 12.32 -39.68 -0.23
CA ARG A 225 11.95 -38.36 0.28
C ARG A 225 10.50 -38.01 -0.02
N ASP A 226 9.79 -37.61 1.02
CA ASP A 226 8.49 -36.96 0.89
C ASP A 226 8.69 -35.54 0.35
N THR A 227 8.01 -35.21 -0.75
CA THR A 227 8.15 -33.90 -1.39
C THR A 227 6.77 -33.31 -1.69
N PRO A 228 6.39 -32.18 -1.06
CA PRO A 228 5.23 -31.40 -1.42
C PRO A 228 5.57 -30.31 -2.47
N ASN A 229 4.59 -29.95 -3.29
CA ASN A 229 4.58 -28.70 -4.05
C ASN A 229 3.14 -28.22 -4.22
N LEU A 230 2.92 -26.90 -4.17
CA LEU A 230 1.62 -26.34 -4.53
C LEU A 230 1.43 -26.42 -6.05
N VAL A 231 0.26 -26.90 -6.48
CA VAL A 231 -0.05 -27.05 -7.90
C VAL A 231 -1.32 -26.26 -8.21
N THR A 232 -1.21 -25.34 -9.17
CA THR A 232 -2.36 -24.74 -9.84
C THR A 232 -2.50 -25.36 -11.22
N VAL A 233 -3.65 -25.94 -11.52
CA VAL A 233 -3.88 -26.64 -12.79
C VAL A 233 -5.26 -26.32 -13.34
N LYS A 234 -5.32 -26.15 -14.67
CA LYS A 234 -6.57 -26.02 -15.41
C LYS A 234 -7.44 -27.29 -15.23
N LEU A 235 -8.74 -27.09 -15.10
CA LEU A 235 -9.72 -28.17 -15.02
C LEU A 235 -10.23 -28.55 -16.41
N SER A 236 -10.49 -29.84 -16.64
CA SER A 236 -11.30 -30.26 -17.78
C SER A 236 -12.75 -29.81 -17.60
N ALA A 237 -13.58 -29.92 -18.67
CA ALA A 237 -15.00 -29.59 -18.60
C ALA A 237 -15.75 -30.38 -17.50
N ASP A 238 -15.29 -31.59 -17.20
CA ASP A 238 -15.84 -32.46 -16.15
C ASP A 238 -15.19 -32.22 -14.77
N ARG A 239 -14.34 -31.21 -14.63
CA ARG A 239 -13.63 -30.83 -13.39
C ARG A 239 -12.67 -31.92 -12.91
N LYS A 240 -11.92 -32.50 -13.85
CA LYS A 240 -10.96 -33.58 -13.58
C LYS A 240 -9.54 -33.20 -13.98
N VAL A 241 -8.58 -33.73 -13.23
CA VAL A 241 -7.14 -33.58 -13.45
C VAL A 241 -6.51 -34.96 -13.56
N THR A 242 -5.62 -35.16 -14.52
CA THR A 242 -4.77 -36.35 -14.59
C THR A 242 -3.41 -36.05 -13.94
N LEU A 243 -2.99 -36.91 -13.03
CA LEU A 243 -1.64 -36.93 -12.46
C LEU A 243 -0.89 -38.10 -13.09
N ALA A 244 0.24 -37.83 -13.72
CA ALA A 244 1.04 -38.83 -14.41
C ALA A 244 2.46 -38.91 -13.85
N ASN A 245 2.82 -40.07 -13.31
CA ASN A 245 4.16 -40.37 -12.85
C ASN A 245 5.08 -40.72 -14.03
N ALA A 246 6.31 -40.19 -14.06
CA ALA A 246 7.25 -40.44 -15.14
C ALA A 246 8.02 -41.75 -14.97
N HIS A 247 8.62 -41.95 -13.80
CA HIS A 247 9.59 -43.01 -13.52
C HIS A 247 9.32 -43.62 -12.14
N ASN A 248 9.90 -44.79 -11.88
CA ASN A 248 9.84 -45.46 -10.57
C ASN A 248 8.41 -45.56 -10.00
N SER A 249 8.28 -45.85 -8.71
CA SER A 249 6.98 -45.91 -8.02
C SER A 249 6.87 -44.78 -7.01
N VAL A 250 5.67 -44.22 -6.87
CA VAL A 250 5.34 -43.16 -5.91
C VAL A 250 3.90 -43.29 -5.44
N ASP A 251 3.67 -42.98 -4.17
CA ASP A 251 2.35 -42.66 -3.65
C ASP A 251 2.06 -41.16 -3.71
N LEU A 252 0.88 -40.80 -4.20
CA LEU A 252 0.44 -39.42 -4.33
C LEU A 252 -0.67 -39.09 -3.34
N ILE A 253 -0.48 -37.95 -2.69
CA ILE A 253 -1.46 -37.32 -1.81
C ILE A 253 -1.79 -35.95 -2.41
N ALA A 254 -3.08 -35.63 -2.54
CA ALA A 254 -3.51 -34.30 -2.93
C ALA A 254 -4.50 -33.71 -1.93
N ASP A 255 -4.19 -32.51 -1.46
CA ASP A 255 -5.01 -31.72 -0.54
C ASP A 255 -5.47 -30.43 -1.24
N LEU A 256 -6.77 -30.33 -1.52
CA LEU A 256 -7.38 -29.17 -2.19
C LEU A 256 -7.36 -27.95 -1.26
N ALA A 257 -6.73 -26.86 -1.73
CA ALA A 257 -6.59 -25.60 -1.01
C ALA A 257 -7.51 -24.49 -1.57
N GLY A 258 -7.97 -24.62 -2.81
CA GLY A 258 -8.89 -23.67 -3.41
C GLY A 258 -9.19 -23.96 -4.87
N TYR A 259 -9.98 -23.08 -5.49
CA TYR A 259 -10.29 -23.16 -6.91
C TYR A 259 -10.50 -21.77 -7.51
N TYR A 260 -10.38 -21.68 -8.83
CA TYR A 260 -10.76 -20.50 -9.59
C TYR A 260 -12.09 -20.73 -10.29
N ALA A 261 -13.01 -19.76 -10.20
CA ALA A 261 -14.26 -19.77 -10.94
C ALA A 261 -14.78 -18.34 -11.19
N PRO A 262 -15.57 -18.09 -12.25
CA PRO A 262 -16.16 -16.77 -12.51
C PRO A 262 -17.01 -16.23 -11.36
N GLN A 263 -17.68 -17.13 -10.61
CA GLN A 263 -18.56 -16.80 -9.49
C GLN A 263 -17.84 -16.71 -8.14
N ALA A 264 -16.53 -16.94 -8.07
CA ALA A 264 -15.77 -16.76 -6.84
C ALA A 264 -15.62 -15.26 -6.51
N ASP A 265 -15.27 -14.94 -5.27
CA ASP A 265 -15.39 -13.60 -4.70
C ASP A 265 -14.05 -12.87 -4.53
N LEU A 266 -12.92 -13.56 -4.60
CA LEU A 266 -11.62 -12.97 -4.30
C LEU A 266 -10.80 -12.69 -5.58
N ALA A 267 -10.40 -11.45 -5.75
CA ALA A 267 -9.42 -11.03 -6.75
C ALA A 267 -8.00 -11.11 -6.16
N PHE A 268 -7.00 -11.30 -7.02
CA PHE A 268 -5.59 -11.30 -6.64
C PHE A 268 -5.01 -9.89 -6.68
N TYR A 269 -4.27 -9.53 -5.64
CA TYR A 269 -3.54 -8.28 -5.53
C TYR A 269 -2.05 -8.60 -5.41
N PRO A 270 -1.27 -8.40 -6.48
CA PRO A 270 0.16 -8.64 -6.44
C PRO A 270 0.83 -7.63 -5.52
N LEU A 271 1.88 -8.07 -4.84
CA LEU A 271 2.75 -7.21 -4.05
C LEU A 271 4.19 -7.44 -4.51
N PRO A 272 5.04 -6.39 -4.53
CA PRO A 272 6.48 -6.62 -4.55
C PRO A 272 6.83 -7.57 -3.41
N ALA A 273 7.48 -8.69 -3.73
CA ALA A 273 7.74 -9.72 -2.75
C ALA A 273 8.55 -9.15 -1.57
N PHE A 274 8.04 -9.29 -0.36
CA PHE A 274 8.68 -8.80 0.86
C PHE A 274 8.72 -9.88 1.94
N ARG A 275 9.68 -9.78 2.85
CA ARG A 275 9.83 -10.70 3.97
C ARG A 275 8.93 -10.30 5.12
N ALA A 276 7.96 -11.15 5.46
CA ALA A 276 7.06 -10.94 6.59
C ALA A 276 7.56 -11.58 7.89
N VAL A 277 8.37 -12.65 7.79
CA VAL A 277 8.92 -13.40 8.93
C VAL A 277 10.35 -13.84 8.60
N ASP A 278 11.27 -13.73 9.56
CA ASP A 278 12.60 -14.35 9.54
C ASP A 278 13.01 -14.75 10.97
N THR A 279 13.00 -16.04 11.31
CA THR A 279 13.37 -16.43 12.69
C THR A 279 14.88 -16.49 12.93
N ARG A 280 15.70 -16.35 11.87
CA ARG A 280 17.17 -16.37 11.98
C ARG A 280 17.72 -15.10 12.60
N THR A 281 17.06 -13.98 12.30
CA THR A 281 17.44 -12.64 12.75
C THR A 281 16.69 -12.31 14.04
N ALA A 282 17.37 -11.58 14.94
CA ALA A 282 16.78 -11.13 16.19
C ALA A 282 16.21 -9.73 15.96
N ASP A 283 15.07 -9.69 15.26
CA ASP A 283 14.36 -8.45 14.91
C ASP A 283 13.49 -8.06 16.11
N GLY A 284 14.14 -7.57 17.18
CA GLY A 284 13.47 -7.13 18.42
C GLY A 284 12.86 -8.25 19.28
N GLN A 285 12.77 -9.48 18.78
CA GLN A 285 12.39 -10.69 19.50
C GLN A 285 13.61 -11.61 19.73
N PRO A 286 13.58 -12.50 20.73
CA PRO A 286 14.58 -13.56 20.83
C PRO A 286 14.61 -14.35 19.52
N ARG A 287 15.80 -14.74 19.04
CA ARG A 287 15.89 -15.78 18.00
C ARG A 287 15.15 -17.00 18.51
N ASP A 288 14.04 -17.33 17.89
CA ASP A 288 13.23 -18.46 18.29
C ASP A 288 12.92 -19.33 17.07
N PRO A 289 13.92 -20.09 16.60
CA PRO A 289 13.66 -21.15 15.65
C PRO A 289 12.58 -22.06 16.22
N ILE A 290 11.69 -22.54 15.36
CA ILE A 290 10.55 -23.32 15.79
C ILE A 290 11.05 -24.70 16.22
N THR A 291 10.92 -25.00 17.51
CA THR A 291 11.30 -26.30 18.08
C THR A 291 10.27 -27.39 17.76
N ALA A 292 10.57 -28.63 18.15
CA ALA A 292 9.70 -29.78 17.88
C ALA A 292 8.32 -29.55 18.50
N ASP A 293 7.29 -29.87 17.71
CA ASP A 293 5.89 -29.57 18.02
C ASP A 293 5.55 -28.08 18.26
N GLY A 294 6.47 -27.17 17.95
CA GLY A 294 6.29 -25.72 18.09
C GLY A 294 5.45 -25.11 16.98
N THR A 295 4.84 -23.95 17.26
CA THR A 295 4.17 -23.12 16.26
C THR A 295 4.62 -21.68 16.43
N HIS A 296 5.01 -21.04 15.33
CA HIS A 296 5.22 -19.61 15.26
C HIS A 296 3.99 -18.94 14.64
N THR A 297 3.46 -17.91 15.30
CA THR A 297 2.31 -17.14 14.81
C THR A 297 2.79 -15.78 14.32
N ALA A 298 2.62 -15.53 13.02
CA ALA A 298 2.98 -14.29 12.35
C ALA A 298 1.74 -13.43 12.09
N TRP A 299 1.86 -12.12 12.32
CA TRP A 299 0.77 -11.18 12.08
C TRP A 299 0.89 -10.56 10.69
N LEU A 300 0.29 -11.21 9.68
CA LEU A 300 0.31 -10.72 8.30
C LEU A 300 -0.57 -9.48 8.08
N ALA A 301 -1.55 -9.22 8.96
CA ALA A 301 -2.38 -8.01 8.91
C ALA A 301 -1.59 -6.71 9.12
N TYR A 302 -0.34 -6.80 9.59
CA TYR A 302 0.59 -5.67 9.56
C TYR A 302 0.94 -5.24 8.13
N TRP A 303 0.97 -6.19 7.19
CA TRP A 303 1.38 -5.99 5.80
C TRP A 303 0.21 -5.99 4.81
N LEU A 304 -0.88 -6.68 5.16
CA LEU A 304 -2.03 -6.91 4.30
C LEU A 304 -3.25 -6.12 4.81
N PRO A 305 -4.12 -5.62 3.91
CA PRO A 305 -5.33 -4.92 4.33
C PRO A 305 -6.27 -5.85 5.11
N ALA A 306 -7.13 -5.29 5.96
CA ALA A 306 -8.11 -6.07 6.74
C ALA A 306 -9.10 -6.87 5.87
N SER A 307 -9.25 -6.51 4.58
CA SER A 307 -10.06 -7.24 3.60
C SER A 307 -9.35 -8.47 3.01
N ALA A 308 -8.06 -8.67 3.29
CA ALA A 308 -7.32 -9.83 2.81
C ALA A 308 -7.89 -11.12 3.41
N ALA A 309 -8.34 -12.01 2.53
CA ALA A 309 -8.95 -13.29 2.85
C ALA A 309 -8.01 -14.48 2.63
N ALA A 310 -6.92 -14.30 1.89
CA ALA A 310 -5.82 -15.26 1.80
C ALA A 310 -4.51 -14.54 1.44
N ALA A 311 -3.37 -15.11 1.84
CA ALA A 311 -2.04 -14.65 1.45
C ALA A 311 -1.37 -15.64 0.51
N VAL A 312 -0.63 -15.12 -0.47
CA VAL A 312 0.28 -15.89 -1.31
C VAL A 312 1.68 -15.78 -0.69
N ILE A 313 2.16 -16.89 -0.14
CA ILE A 313 3.43 -16.93 0.59
C ILE A 313 4.42 -17.86 -0.09
N ASN A 314 5.71 -17.59 0.12
CA ASN A 314 6.80 -18.53 -0.12
C ASN A 314 7.45 -18.84 1.22
N LEU A 315 7.24 -20.07 1.71
CA LEU A 315 7.74 -20.53 3.01
C LEU A 315 9.10 -21.20 2.80
N THR A 316 10.14 -20.66 3.43
CA THR A 316 11.49 -21.24 3.43
C THR A 316 11.83 -21.77 4.82
N GLY A 317 12.31 -23.02 4.88
CA GLY A 317 12.92 -23.60 6.07
C GLY A 317 14.43 -23.72 5.92
N THR A 318 15.18 -23.41 6.98
CA THR A 318 16.65 -23.49 7.02
C THR A 318 17.15 -23.78 8.43
N ASN A 319 18.46 -23.98 8.61
CA ASN A 319 19.10 -24.38 9.87
C ASN A 319 18.42 -25.59 10.54
N VAL A 320 17.94 -26.53 9.72
CA VAL A 320 17.14 -27.68 10.15
C VAL A 320 18.00 -28.70 10.89
N THR A 321 17.57 -29.17 12.06
CA THR A 321 18.36 -30.14 12.85
C THR A 321 17.94 -31.60 12.65
N ASP A 322 16.67 -31.88 12.40
CA ASP A 322 16.11 -33.23 12.20
C ASP A 322 15.24 -33.28 10.94
N ASN A 323 14.96 -34.49 10.44
CA ASN A 323 13.93 -34.65 9.41
C ASN A 323 12.59 -34.12 9.96
N THR A 324 12.00 -33.15 9.29
CA THR A 324 10.78 -32.49 9.73
C THR A 324 9.90 -32.08 8.56
N TYR A 325 8.69 -31.64 8.88
CA TYR A 325 7.83 -30.92 7.95
C TYR A 325 7.28 -29.66 8.61
N LEU A 326 7.02 -28.66 7.78
CA LEU A 326 6.32 -27.45 8.15
C LEU A 326 4.89 -27.49 7.63
N THR A 327 3.96 -26.90 8.38
CA THR A 327 2.58 -26.65 7.93
C THR A 327 2.25 -25.18 8.15
N ALA A 328 1.92 -24.47 7.08
CA ALA A 328 1.37 -23.13 7.12
C ALA A 328 -0.16 -23.19 7.18
N TYR A 329 -0.81 -22.48 8.10
CA TYR A 329 -2.26 -22.53 8.26
C TYR A 329 -2.83 -21.26 8.92
N PRO A 330 -4.14 -20.97 8.73
CA PRO A 330 -4.77 -19.80 9.34
C PRO A 330 -4.79 -19.90 10.87
N SER A 331 -4.61 -18.78 11.56
CA SER A 331 -4.86 -18.70 13.01
C SER A 331 -6.32 -19.00 13.36
N GLY A 332 -6.53 -19.58 14.55
CA GLY A 332 -7.86 -19.97 15.04
C GLY A 332 -8.48 -21.18 14.33
N VAL A 333 -7.78 -21.81 13.38
CA VAL A 333 -8.22 -23.03 12.68
C VAL A 333 -7.35 -24.22 13.11
N ASN A 334 -7.96 -25.40 13.23
CA ASN A 334 -7.21 -26.63 13.50
C ASN A 334 -6.24 -26.92 12.34
N ARG A 335 -4.97 -27.15 12.68
CA ARG A 335 -3.93 -27.52 11.72
C ARG A 335 -4.32 -28.77 10.93
N SER A 336 -4.14 -28.74 9.61
CA SER A 336 -4.31 -29.93 8.77
C SER A 336 -3.15 -30.91 8.97
N ALA A 337 -3.30 -32.14 8.48
CA ALA A 337 -2.20 -33.11 8.41
C ALA A 337 -1.31 -32.91 7.17
N ALA A 338 -1.59 -31.92 6.32
CA ALA A 338 -0.83 -31.66 5.12
C ALA A 338 0.45 -30.88 5.46
N SER A 339 1.58 -31.27 4.86
CA SER A 339 2.83 -30.52 4.95
C SER A 339 2.94 -29.51 3.81
N THR A 340 3.24 -28.26 4.15
CA THR A 340 3.62 -27.22 3.19
C THR A 340 5.06 -27.45 2.71
N LEU A 341 5.95 -27.93 3.58
CA LEU A 341 7.36 -28.15 3.24
C LEU A 341 7.91 -29.35 4.00
N ASN A 342 8.75 -30.16 3.35
CA ASN A 342 9.46 -31.27 3.99
C ASN A 342 10.97 -31.00 3.92
N LEU A 343 11.68 -31.25 5.02
CA LEU A 343 13.06 -30.82 5.22
C LEU A 343 13.89 -31.93 5.85
N ALA A 344 15.12 -32.10 5.36
CA ALA A 344 16.16 -32.91 5.97
C ALA A 344 17.14 -32.06 6.80
N PRO A 345 17.92 -32.65 7.74
CA PRO A 345 18.95 -31.94 8.48
C PRO A 345 19.91 -31.17 7.58
N GLY A 346 20.14 -29.89 7.91
CA GLY A 346 21.00 -28.98 7.15
C GLY A 346 20.44 -28.50 5.81
N GLN A 347 19.24 -28.95 5.40
CA GLN A 347 18.62 -28.51 4.15
C GLN A 347 18.09 -27.08 4.28
N THR A 348 18.23 -26.30 3.20
CA THR A 348 17.47 -25.06 2.98
C THR A 348 16.59 -25.25 1.78
N SER A 349 15.30 -24.96 1.92
CA SER A 349 14.29 -25.28 0.92
C SER A 349 13.11 -24.33 1.03
N ALA A 350 12.52 -23.96 -0.10
CA ALA A 350 11.29 -23.16 -0.16
C ALA A 350 10.17 -23.91 -0.87
N ASN A 351 8.92 -23.55 -0.52
CA ASN A 351 7.71 -23.92 -1.26
C ASN A 351 6.66 -22.81 -1.15
N MET A 352 5.96 -22.52 -2.24
CA MET A 352 4.85 -21.57 -2.28
C MET A 352 3.60 -22.18 -1.66
N ASP A 353 2.82 -21.38 -0.96
CA ASP A 353 1.52 -21.77 -0.40
C ASP A 353 0.50 -20.63 -0.55
N VAL A 354 -0.79 -20.98 -0.59
CA VAL A 354 -1.89 -20.03 -0.52
C VAL A 354 -2.67 -20.31 0.76
N VAL A 355 -2.47 -19.45 1.76
CA VAL A 355 -3.03 -19.66 3.10
C VAL A 355 -4.21 -18.73 3.32
N ALA A 356 -5.37 -19.29 3.68
CA ALA A 356 -6.53 -18.49 4.07
C ALA A 356 -6.20 -17.61 5.28
N LEU A 357 -6.84 -16.45 5.40
CA LEU A 357 -6.72 -15.56 6.54
C LEU A 357 -8.11 -15.37 7.17
N SER A 358 -8.17 -15.50 8.49
CA SER A 358 -9.39 -15.36 9.30
C SER A 358 -9.36 -14.07 10.14
N ASP A 359 -8.20 -13.76 10.69
CA ASP A 359 -7.90 -12.64 11.59
C ASP A 359 -6.61 -11.89 11.17
N GLY A 360 -6.10 -12.21 9.98
CA GLY A 360 -4.83 -11.68 9.46
C GLY A 360 -3.58 -12.33 10.07
N TYR A 361 -3.70 -13.42 10.82
CA TYR A 361 -2.55 -14.17 11.34
C TYR A 361 -2.31 -15.48 10.58
N LEU A 362 -1.02 -15.79 10.43
CA LEU A 362 -0.50 -17.02 9.85
C LEU A 362 0.20 -17.84 10.94
N ASN A 363 -0.14 -19.12 11.07
CA ASN A 363 0.60 -20.05 11.90
C ASN A 363 1.54 -20.90 11.02
N VAL A 364 2.77 -21.09 11.48
CA VAL A 364 3.74 -22.04 10.92
C VAL A 364 4.11 -23.05 12.00
N TYR A 365 3.71 -24.30 11.82
CA TYR A 365 4.04 -25.40 12.72
C TYR A 365 5.30 -26.13 12.26
N ASN A 366 6.13 -26.57 13.20
CA ASN A 366 7.24 -27.51 12.97
C ASN A 366 6.99 -28.84 13.66
N HIS A 367 7.20 -29.96 12.95
CA HIS A 367 6.96 -31.30 13.51
C HIS A 367 8.07 -31.76 14.47
N SER A 368 9.31 -31.78 13.99
CA SER A 368 10.45 -32.39 14.68
C SER A 368 11.68 -31.48 14.62
N GLY A 369 12.61 -31.70 15.55
CA GLY A 369 13.86 -30.93 15.63
C GLY A 369 13.64 -29.42 15.75
N GLN A 370 14.58 -28.67 15.22
CA GLN A 370 14.57 -27.22 15.18
C GLN A 370 14.71 -26.75 13.73
N VAL A 371 14.01 -25.67 13.40
CA VAL A 371 14.03 -25.06 12.07
C VAL A 371 13.87 -23.55 12.17
N ASP A 372 14.68 -22.83 11.41
CA ASP A 372 14.43 -21.43 11.14
C ASP A 372 13.47 -21.30 9.95
N VAL A 373 12.48 -20.43 10.08
CA VAL A 373 11.50 -20.16 9.02
C VAL A 373 11.62 -18.74 8.51
N ILE A 374 11.45 -18.61 7.21
CA ILE A 374 11.32 -17.34 6.50
C ILE A 374 10.01 -17.39 5.73
N VAL A 375 9.20 -16.34 5.85
CA VAL A 375 7.95 -16.20 5.09
C VAL A 375 8.05 -14.94 4.24
N ASP A 376 8.17 -15.13 2.93
CA ASP A 376 8.07 -14.04 1.97
C ASP A 376 6.63 -14.00 1.41
N VAL A 377 6.04 -12.81 1.26
CA VAL A 377 4.67 -12.63 0.76
C VAL A 377 4.74 -12.00 -0.63
N ALA A 378 4.11 -12.63 -1.63
CA ALA A 378 4.11 -12.19 -3.03
C ALA A 378 2.77 -11.55 -3.47
N GLY A 379 1.76 -11.59 -2.62
CA GLY A 379 0.46 -11.00 -2.89
C GLY A 379 -0.62 -11.52 -1.94
N TYR A 380 -1.84 -11.07 -2.14
CA TYR A 380 -2.99 -11.49 -1.34
C TYR A 380 -4.26 -11.58 -2.17
N PHE A 381 -5.25 -12.30 -1.65
CA PHE A 381 -6.58 -12.37 -2.22
C PHE A 381 -7.56 -11.60 -1.33
N ALA A 382 -8.35 -10.72 -1.94
CA ALA A 382 -9.39 -9.95 -1.25
C ALA A 382 -10.61 -9.75 -2.15
N PRO A 383 -11.78 -9.39 -1.63
CA PRO A 383 -12.90 -8.96 -2.45
C PRO A 383 -12.46 -7.86 -3.42
N ALA A 384 -12.89 -7.97 -4.68
CA ALA A 384 -12.59 -6.95 -5.69
C ALA A 384 -13.05 -5.57 -5.20
N LEU A 385 -12.17 -4.57 -5.30
CA LEU A 385 -12.49 -3.19 -4.94
C LEU A 385 -13.60 -2.69 -5.88
N ALA A 386 -14.62 -2.06 -5.31
CA ALA A 386 -15.69 -1.48 -6.11
C ALA A 386 -15.12 -0.35 -6.99
N THR A 387 -15.46 -0.36 -8.28
CA THR A 387 -15.25 0.81 -9.14
C THR A 387 -16.08 1.96 -8.61
N CYS A 388 -15.50 3.16 -8.57
CA CYS A 388 -16.23 4.31 -8.06
C CYS A 388 -17.49 4.57 -8.89
N GLN A 389 -18.64 4.66 -8.22
CA GLN A 389 -19.95 4.90 -8.86
C GLN A 389 -20.41 6.35 -8.73
N GLN A 390 -20.11 6.99 -7.60
CA GLN A 390 -20.48 8.38 -7.31
C GLN A 390 -19.50 9.01 -6.32
N ASN A 391 -19.34 10.33 -6.40
CA ASN A 391 -18.44 11.14 -5.57
C ASN A 391 -17.05 10.49 -5.45
N CYS A 392 -16.38 10.40 -6.59
CA CYS A 392 -15.08 9.78 -6.74
C CYS A 392 -13.98 10.75 -6.30
N VAL A 393 -12.84 10.19 -5.89
CA VAL A 393 -11.66 10.98 -5.57
C VAL A 393 -10.71 10.93 -6.76
N THR A 394 -10.31 12.10 -7.22
CA THR A 394 -9.25 12.28 -8.21
C THR A 394 -8.08 13.00 -7.54
N ASN A 395 -6.87 12.49 -7.75
CA ASN A 395 -5.64 13.06 -7.22
C ASN A 395 -4.63 13.31 -8.35
N SER A 396 -3.79 14.34 -8.20
CA SER A 396 -2.74 14.74 -9.15
C SER A 396 -1.52 15.26 -8.41
N GLY A 397 -0.34 15.15 -9.05
CA GLY A 397 0.92 15.59 -8.46
C GLY A 397 1.92 14.44 -8.26
N ARG A 398 2.86 14.59 -7.32
CA ARG A 398 3.82 13.54 -6.97
C ARG A 398 3.12 12.29 -6.43
N ASN A 399 3.71 11.14 -6.72
CA ASN A 399 3.29 9.85 -6.17
C ASN A 399 4.30 9.25 -5.18
N ASP A 400 4.99 10.12 -4.44
CA ASP A 400 5.87 9.71 -3.35
C ASP A 400 5.04 8.91 -2.33
N TYR A 401 5.53 7.74 -1.93
CA TYR A 401 4.85 6.85 -0.97
C TYR A 401 3.43 6.41 -1.37
N GLY A 402 3.06 6.53 -2.65
CA GLY A 402 1.75 6.09 -3.13
C GLY A 402 0.60 7.05 -2.83
N THR A 403 0.88 8.34 -2.61
CA THR A 403 -0.11 9.40 -2.37
C THR A 403 -1.20 9.46 -3.44
N GLN A 404 -0.99 8.94 -4.65
CA GLN A 404 -2.05 8.88 -5.67
C GLN A 404 -3.16 7.89 -5.33
N GLY A 405 -2.93 6.89 -4.48
CA GLY A 405 -3.96 5.94 -4.06
C GLY A 405 -4.48 5.03 -5.19
N ASN A 406 -3.72 4.92 -6.28
CA ASN A 406 -4.02 4.16 -7.49
C ASN A 406 -3.12 2.92 -7.62
N GLY A 407 -2.63 2.38 -6.50
CA GLY A 407 -1.83 1.17 -6.45
C GLY A 407 -0.37 1.33 -6.86
N THR A 408 0.04 2.47 -7.41
CA THR A 408 1.44 2.72 -7.80
C THR A 408 2.17 3.53 -6.72
N ALA A 409 3.49 3.37 -6.65
CA ALA A 409 4.39 4.25 -5.89
C ALA A 409 5.72 4.33 -6.63
N VAL A 410 6.03 5.49 -7.18
CA VAL A 410 7.31 5.76 -7.84
C VAL A 410 7.82 7.09 -7.30
N LEU A 411 8.99 7.04 -6.66
CA LEU A 411 9.59 8.23 -6.06
C LEU A 411 9.88 9.27 -7.14
N ASN A 412 9.48 10.51 -6.88
CA ASN A 412 9.59 11.67 -7.76
C ASN A 412 8.82 11.57 -9.09
N ASP A 413 7.92 10.59 -9.24
CA ASP A 413 7.13 10.46 -10.46
C ASP A 413 5.91 11.39 -10.46
N LEU A 414 5.61 11.95 -11.62
CA LEU A 414 4.58 12.95 -11.84
C LEU A 414 3.36 12.29 -12.46
N HIS A 415 2.23 12.36 -11.77
CA HIS A 415 1.01 11.74 -12.25
C HIS A 415 0.00 12.79 -12.71
N ARG A 416 -0.54 12.57 -13.91
CA ARG A 416 -1.79 13.21 -14.35
C ARG A 416 -2.93 12.85 -13.39
N PRO A 417 -4.01 13.66 -13.34
CA PRO A 417 -5.19 13.34 -12.54
C PRO A 417 -5.62 11.90 -12.73
N SER A 418 -5.59 11.12 -11.64
CA SER A 418 -5.95 9.70 -11.61
C SER A 418 -7.00 9.45 -10.55
N THR A 419 -7.87 8.46 -10.80
CA THR A 419 -8.94 8.12 -9.86
C THR A 419 -8.39 7.19 -8.78
N VAL A 420 -8.66 7.52 -7.52
CA VAL A 420 -8.25 6.72 -6.36
C VAL A 420 -9.06 5.41 -6.30
N TYR A 421 -8.41 4.30 -5.96
CA TYR A 421 -9.03 2.97 -5.96
C TYR A 421 -9.93 2.70 -4.76
N GLY A 422 -11.02 1.94 -5.00
CA GLY A 422 -11.86 1.38 -3.94
C GLY A 422 -12.70 2.38 -3.13
N LEU A 423 -12.70 3.66 -3.51
CA LEU A 423 -13.47 4.70 -2.83
C LEU A 423 -14.67 5.15 -3.66
N SER A 424 -15.85 5.17 -3.03
CA SER A 424 -17.06 5.77 -3.58
C SER A 424 -17.92 6.32 -2.46
N GLY A 425 -18.79 7.29 -2.81
CA GLY A 425 -19.64 7.97 -1.84
C GLY A 425 -18.84 8.82 -0.87
N VAL A 426 -17.71 9.38 -1.31
CA VAL A 426 -16.84 10.24 -0.50
C VAL A 426 -17.51 11.62 -0.33
N THR A 427 -17.51 12.14 0.88
CA THR A 427 -18.12 13.43 1.24
C THR A 427 -17.09 14.51 1.55
N GLN A 428 -15.88 14.12 1.97
CA GLN A 428 -14.77 15.02 2.26
C GLN A 428 -13.43 14.31 1.97
N VAL A 429 -12.43 15.08 1.54
CA VAL A 429 -11.04 14.65 1.40
C VAL A 429 -10.11 15.68 2.05
N THR A 430 -8.95 15.27 2.56
CA THR A 430 -7.91 16.15 3.11
C THR A 430 -6.55 15.45 3.04
N ALA A 431 -5.46 16.20 2.85
CA ALA A 431 -4.11 15.64 2.74
C ALA A 431 -3.20 16.25 3.80
N GLY A 432 -2.31 15.45 4.37
CA GLY A 432 -1.10 15.91 5.03
C GLY A 432 0.00 16.18 4.00
N TYR A 433 1.25 15.92 4.38
CA TYR A 433 2.41 16.12 3.51
C TYR A 433 2.60 14.96 2.51
N TYR A 434 2.54 13.73 3.01
CA TYR A 434 2.69 12.49 2.23
C TYR A 434 1.57 11.48 2.48
N ASP A 435 0.54 11.88 3.23
CA ASP A 435 -0.58 11.08 3.67
C ASP A 435 -1.89 11.75 3.28
N VAL A 436 -2.89 10.94 3.00
CA VAL A 436 -4.11 11.38 2.33
C VAL A 436 -5.31 10.70 2.96
N TYR A 437 -6.41 11.44 3.15
CA TYR A 437 -7.60 10.96 3.84
C TYR A 437 -8.89 11.25 3.08
N ALA A 438 -9.85 10.33 3.20
CA ALA A 438 -11.20 10.44 2.67
C ALA A 438 -12.24 10.03 3.72
N LEU A 439 -13.30 10.83 3.85
CA LEU A 439 -14.49 10.53 4.64
C LEU A 439 -15.61 10.09 3.69
N LYS A 440 -16.17 8.92 3.94
CA LYS A 440 -17.34 8.42 3.21
C LYS A 440 -18.64 8.84 3.87
N SER A 441 -19.70 8.85 3.07
CA SER A 441 -21.09 9.11 3.50
C SER A 441 -21.64 8.14 4.54
N ASP A 442 -21.05 6.95 4.69
CA ASP A 442 -21.35 5.99 5.75
C ASP A 442 -20.66 6.32 7.09
N GLY A 443 -19.87 7.39 7.15
CA GLY A 443 -19.14 7.84 8.33
C GLY A 443 -17.83 7.08 8.59
N THR A 444 -17.34 6.30 7.63
CA THR A 444 -16.02 5.66 7.68
C THR A 444 -14.93 6.56 7.11
N VAL A 445 -13.71 6.47 7.67
CA VAL A 445 -12.54 7.21 7.24
C VAL A 445 -11.54 6.25 6.62
N TRP A 446 -10.94 6.67 5.50
CA TRP A 446 -9.96 5.92 4.74
C TRP A 446 -8.72 6.78 4.53
N ALA A 447 -7.54 6.16 4.54
CA ALA A 447 -6.26 6.84 4.42
C ALA A 447 -5.31 6.07 3.49
N TRP A 448 -4.39 6.76 2.82
CA TRP A 448 -3.29 6.16 2.04
C TRP A 448 -2.09 7.12 1.98
N GLY A 449 -0.97 6.67 1.45
CA GLY A 449 0.32 7.37 1.47
C GLY A 449 1.23 6.89 2.59
N ALA A 450 2.08 7.79 3.09
CA ALA A 450 3.05 7.52 4.16
C ALA A 450 2.39 7.06 5.46
N ASN A 451 3.09 6.21 6.20
CA ASN A 451 2.62 5.57 7.43
C ASN A 451 3.76 5.26 8.43
N GLU A 452 4.82 6.08 8.43
CA GLU A 452 5.97 5.90 9.31
C GLU A 452 5.70 6.31 10.75
N SER A 453 4.76 7.20 11.00
CA SER A 453 4.30 7.56 12.34
C SER A 453 2.87 7.07 12.59
N GLY A 454 2.36 6.19 11.74
CA GLY A 454 1.00 5.67 11.83
C GLY A 454 -0.09 6.64 11.41
N GLU A 455 0.23 7.53 10.47
CA GLU A 455 -0.64 8.51 9.85
C GLU A 455 -1.90 7.85 9.24
N LEU A 456 -1.84 6.58 8.83
CA LEU A 456 -3.02 5.90 8.26
C LEU A 456 -4.01 5.41 9.32
N GLY A 457 -3.70 5.48 10.62
CA GLY A 457 -4.64 5.19 11.71
C GLY A 457 -5.23 3.78 11.69
N ASN A 458 -4.55 2.85 11.03
CA ASN A 458 -4.99 1.47 10.79
C ASN A 458 -4.34 0.48 11.78
N GLY A 459 -3.71 0.97 12.86
CA GLY A 459 -2.98 0.19 13.83
C GLY A 459 -1.50 -0.05 13.48
N ARG A 460 -1.02 0.46 12.33
CA ARG A 460 0.38 0.36 11.88
C ARG A 460 1.09 1.71 11.97
N GLY A 461 2.33 1.76 12.46
CA GLY A 461 3.19 2.96 12.50
C GLY A 461 4.48 2.73 13.28
N GLY A 462 5.50 3.57 13.06
CA GLY A 462 6.81 3.59 13.72
C GLY A 462 7.98 3.40 12.76
N PRO A 463 9.20 3.87 13.11
CA PRO A 463 10.42 3.48 12.40
C PRO A 463 10.51 1.96 12.40
N VAL A 464 10.50 1.39 11.20
CA VAL A 464 10.57 -0.04 10.98
C VAL A 464 12.01 -0.48 11.24
N PHE A 465 12.39 -0.60 12.52
CA PHE A 465 13.69 -1.15 12.91
C PHE A 465 13.77 -2.67 12.66
N ASP A 466 12.66 -3.32 12.33
CA ASP A 466 12.51 -4.77 12.13
C ASP A 466 12.23 -5.18 10.67
N THR A 467 12.76 -4.45 9.67
CA THR A 467 12.85 -5.01 8.30
C THR A 467 14.30 -5.12 7.84
N PRO A 468 14.71 -6.25 7.23
CA PRO A 468 16.04 -6.39 6.64
C PRO A 468 16.38 -5.46 5.47
N SER A 469 15.59 -4.44 5.13
CA SER A 469 15.81 -3.67 3.88
C SER A 469 15.39 -2.20 3.88
N GLY A 470 15.13 -1.56 5.03
CA GLY A 470 14.84 -0.11 5.05
C GLY A 470 13.58 0.26 4.27
N VAL A 471 12.56 -0.60 4.31
CA VAL A 471 11.31 -0.39 3.58
C VAL A 471 10.46 0.65 4.32
N TRP A 472 10.26 1.79 3.67
CA TRP A 472 9.35 2.84 4.14
C TRP A 472 7.94 2.27 4.34
N SER A 473 7.31 2.58 5.47
CA SER A 473 5.93 2.15 5.77
C SER A 473 4.97 3.10 5.05
N PHE A 474 4.32 2.64 3.98
CA PHE A 474 3.28 3.39 3.26
C PHE A 474 2.20 2.46 2.70
N SER A 475 1.14 3.03 2.12
CA SER A 475 0.10 2.31 1.39
C SER A 475 -0.24 3.02 0.08
N THR A 476 -0.18 2.30 -1.03
CA THR A 476 -0.49 2.83 -2.37
C THR A 476 -1.98 2.78 -2.72
N VAL A 477 -2.81 2.26 -1.82
CA VAL A 477 -4.27 2.18 -1.95
C VAL A 477 -4.94 2.60 -0.63
N PRO A 478 -6.19 3.10 -0.67
CA PRO A 478 -6.92 3.42 0.55
C PRO A 478 -7.09 2.23 1.50
N VAL A 479 -6.71 2.45 2.76
CA VAL A 479 -6.97 1.56 3.90
C VAL A 479 -7.91 2.23 4.88
N GLN A 480 -8.78 1.47 5.54
CA GLN A 480 -9.71 2.03 6.49
C GLN A 480 -9.00 2.39 7.81
N VAL A 481 -9.25 3.61 8.32
CA VAL A 481 -8.86 4.01 9.67
C VAL A 481 -9.68 3.21 10.67
N GLN A 482 -9.02 2.53 11.61
CA GLN A 482 -9.68 1.59 12.51
C GLN A 482 -10.32 2.28 13.73
N GLY A 483 -11.34 1.65 14.31
CA GLY A 483 -11.94 2.11 15.57
C GLY A 483 -12.82 3.36 15.47
N LEU A 484 -13.04 3.92 14.29
CA LEU A 484 -13.91 5.08 14.07
C LEU A 484 -15.24 4.70 13.42
N SER A 485 -16.30 5.38 13.84
CA SER A 485 -17.63 5.30 13.24
C SER A 485 -18.39 6.60 13.48
N GLY A 486 -19.31 6.95 12.59
CA GLY A 486 -20.15 8.14 12.72
C GLY A 486 -19.36 9.45 12.65
N VAL A 487 -18.28 9.47 11.86
CA VAL A 487 -17.46 10.65 11.58
C VAL A 487 -18.23 11.60 10.67
N THR A 488 -18.16 12.90 10.96
CA THR A 488 -18.85 13.97 10.22
C THR A 488 -17.90 14.97 9.57
N GLN A 489 -16.66 15.05 10.05
CA GLN A 489 -15.61 15.88 9.45
C GLN A 489 -14.24 15.25 9.70
N ILE A 490 -13.31 15.42 8.77
CA ILE A 490 -11.89 15.05 8.90
C ILE A 490 -10.96 16.25 8.69
N ALA A 491 -9.78 16.18 9.29
CA ALA A 491 -8.59 16.99 9.00
C ALA A 491 -7.35 16.05 9.00
N PRO A 492 -6.16 16.45 8.55
CA PRO A 492 -5.00 15.55 8.49
C PRO A 492 -4.70 14.93 9.87
N GLY A 493 -4.87 13.62 10.02
CA GLY A 493 -4.71 12.91 11.30
C GLY A 493 -5.80 13.18 12.36
N TYR A 494 -6.94 13.78 12.01
CA TYR A 494 -8.04 14.07 12.94
C TYR A 494 -9.42 13.69 12.39
N ALA A 495 -10.33 13.33 13.28
CA ALA A 495 -11.74 13.08 12.98
C ALA A 495 -12.67 13.71 14.02
N LEU A 496 -13.72 14.39 13.55
CA LEU A 496 -14.85 14.85 14.35
C LEU A 496 -16.00 13.86 14.21
N LYS A 497 -16.47 13.33 15.33
CA LYS A 497 -17.65 12.46 15.37
C LYS A 497 -18.94 13.26 15.55
N SER A 498 -20.06 12.66 15.13
CA SER A 498 -21.42 13.20 15.29
C SER A 498 -21.84 13.45 16.74
N ASP A 499 -21.17 12.84 17.72
CA ASP A 499 -21.36 13.09 19.16
C ASP A 499 -20.60 14.34 19.67
N GLY A 500 -19.88 15.04 18.79
CA GLY A 500 -19.11 16.24 19.10
C GLY A 500 -17.76 15.97 19.78
N THR A 501 -17.27 14.72 19.73
CA THR A 501 -15.91 14.34 20.19
C THR A 501 -14.90 14.41 19.04
N VAL A 502 -13.65 14.73 19.38
CA VAL A 502 -12.53 14.79 18.42
C VAL A 502 -11.55 13.67 18.71
N TRP A 503 -11.08 13.03 17.65
CA TRP A 503 -10.13 11.93 17.68
C TRP A 503 -8.92 12.28 16.82
N SER A 504 -7.73 11.84 17.22
CA SER A 504 -6.45 12.11 16.55
C SER A 504 -5.60 10.83 16.46
N TRP A 505 -4.69 10.76 15.49
CA TRP A 505 -3.71 9.67 15.34
C TRP A 505 -2.51 10.14 14.50
N GLY A 506 -1.51 9.27 14.35
CA GLY A 506 -0.27 9.54 13.63
C GLY A 506 0.82 10.10 14.53
N SER A 507 1.71 10.92 13.96
CA SER A 507 2.79 11.57 14.71
C SER A 507 2.26 12.42 15.88
N ASN A 508 2.98 12.37 17.00
CA ASN A 508 2.76 13.22 18.17
C ASN A 508 3.89 14.25 18.34
N ALA A 509 4.64 14.54 17.28
CA ALA A 509 5.54 15.69 17.27
C ALA A 509 4.76 16.95 17.68
N HIS A 510 5.42 17.82 18.45
CA HIS A 510 4.83 19.04 19.01
C HIS A 510 3.58 18.84 19.87
N SER A 511 3.32 17.61 20.37
CA SER A 511 2.10 17.28 21.13
C SER A 511 0.78 17.45 20.34
N ARG A 512 0.85 17.40 19.00
CA ARG A 512 -0.30 17.68 18.12
C ARG A 512 -1.47 16.71 18.31
N LEU A 513 -1.29 15.54 18.93
CA LEU A 513 -2.42 14.64 19.17
C LEU A 513 -3.38 15.14 20.25
N GLY A 514 -2.94 16.03 21.15
CA GLY A 514 -3.82 16.59 22.19
C GLY A 514 -4.37 15.55 23.18
N ASN A 515 -3.71 14.39 23.29
CA ASN A 515 -4.17 13.21 24.02
C ASN A 515 -3.50 13.04 25.40
N SER A 516 -2.69 14.01 25.84
CA SER A 516 -1.85 13.93 27.07
C SER A 516 -0.89 12.75 27.15
N GLY A 517 -0.66 12.02 26.06
CA GLY A 517 0.25 10.87 26.01
C GLY A 517 1.68 11.27 25.63
N ASP A 518 2.66 10.49 26.13
CA ASP A 518 4.09 10.73 25.90
C ASP A 518 4.67 9.95 24.71
N SER A 519 3.85 9.13 24.03
CA SER A 519 4.29 8.38 22.86
C SER A 519 4.63 9.33 21.71
N ALA A 520 5.73 9.09 21.00
CA ALA A 520 6.16 9.89 19.86
C ALA A 520 5.16 9.85 18.68
N PHE A 521 4.33 8.80 18.61
CA PHE A 521 3.25 8.64 17.66
C PHE A 521 2.19 7.67 18.20
N VAL A 522 1.01 7.66 17.60
CA VAL A 522 -0.10 6.75 17.94
C VAL A 522 -0.75 6.21 16.67
N PRO A 523 -0.64 4.90 16.36
CA PRO A 523 -1.07 4.36 15.07
C PRO A 523 -2.57 4.02 14.97
N PHE A 524 -3.34 4.37 16.00
CA PHE A 524 -4.80 4.21 16.04
C PHE A 524 -5.45 5.49 16.60
N PRO A 525 -6.69 5.78 16.21
CA PRO A 525 -7.42 6.93 16.74
C PRO A 525 -7.53 6.91 18.26
N VAL A 526 -7.19 8.03 18.89
CA VAL A 526 -7.33 8.31 20.32
C VAL A 526 -8.10 9.61 20.54
N PRO A 527 -8.86 9.76 21.64
CA PRO A 527 -9.62 10.97 21.89
C PRO A 527 -8.71 12.15 22.27
N VAL A 528 -9.02 13.33 21.74
CA VAL A 528 -8.43 14.60 22.20
C VAL A 528 -9.02 14.95 23.56
N VAL A 529 -8.16 15.21 24.54
CA VAL A 529 -8.58 15.40 25.94
C VAL A 529 -9.20 16.78 26.14
N GLY A 530 -10.32 16.81 26.87
CA GLY A 530 -10.96 18.05 27.33
C GLY A 530 -11.92 18.72 26.33
N LEU A 531 -12.19 18.09 25.17
CA LEU A 531 -13.09 18.64 24.15
C LEU A 531 -14.42 17.89 24.08
N THR A 532 -15.52 18.65 24.11
CA THR A 532 -16.89 18.18 23.86
C THR A 532 -17.69 19.28 23.16
N GLY A 533 -18.77 18.88 22.45
CA GLY A 533 -19.63 19.83 21.74
C GLY A 533 -18.90 20.54 20.58
N VAL A 534 -17.93 19.86 19.96
CA VAL A 534 -17.20 20.38 18.81
C VAL A 534 -18.08 20.31 17.56
N THR A 535 -18.07 21.36 16.75
CA THR A 535 -18.84 21.50 15.51
C THR A 535 -17.96 21.64 14.28
N ALA A 536 -16.69 22.03 14.44
CA ALA A 536 -15.71 21.98 13.37
C ALA A 536 -14.31 21.73 13.91
N ILE A 537 -13.47 21.09 13.09
CA ILE A 537 -12.05 20.88 13.34
C ILE A 537 -11.18 21.43 12.19
N ALA A 538 -9.96 21.81 12.52
CA ALA A 538 -8.88 22.08 11.59
C ALA A 538 -7.55 21.60 12.20
N GLY A 539 -6.55 21.33 11.38
CA GLY A 539 -5.25 20.90 11.87
C GLY A 539 -4.20 20.88 10.77
N ASP A 540 -2.95 20.96 11.17
CA ASP A 540 -1.76 20.84 10.32
C ASP A 540 -0.77 19.86 10.96
N GLU A 541 0.48 19.86 10.49
CA GLU A 541 1.51 18.96 10.96
C GLU A 541 1.97 19.23 12.41
N THR A 542 1.60 20.35 13.00
CA THR A 542 2.10 20.84 14.30
C THR A 542 1.00 21.13 15.32
N ASN A 543 -0.22 21.45 14.85
CA ASN A 543 -1.31 21.93 15.68
C ASN A 543 -2.66 21.29 15.32
N GLY A 544 -3.55 21.26 16.32
CA GLY A 544 -4.96 20.97 16.12
C GLY A 544 -5.82 22.09 16.68
N TYR A 545 -6.96 22.34 16.03
CA TYR A 545 -7.91 23.40 16.35
C TYR A 545 -9.34 22.85 16.33
N ALA A 546 -10.18 23.34 17.25
CA ALA A 546 -11.58 22.96 17.36
C ALA A 546 -12.48 24.17 17.60
N LEU A 547 -13.58 24.25 16.85
CA LEU A 547 -14.68 25.19 17.08
C LEU A 547 -15.79 24.45 17.84
N LYS A 548 -16.18 24.99 18.99
CA LYS A 548 -17.29 24.46 19.77
C LYS A 548 -18.62 25.11 19.38
N SER A 549 -19.72 24.43 19.70
CA SER A 549 -21.09 24.90 19.46
C SER A 549 -21.44 26.21 20.19
N ASP A 550 -20.68 26.57 21.23
CA ASP A 550 -20.80 27.85 21.95
C ASP A 550 -20.08 29.01 21.23
N GLY A 551 -19.44 28.76 20.09
CA GLY A 551 -18.72 29.75 19.30
C GLY A 551 -17.33 30.09 19.83
N THR A 552 -16.77 29.27 20.73
CA THR A 552 -15.38 29.38 21.20
C THR A 552 -14.43 28.50 20.39
N VAL A 553 -13.17 28.90 20.29
CA VAL A 553 -12.10 28.16 19.60
C VAL A 553 -11.09 27.64 20.61
N TRP A 554 -10.63 26.41 20.38
CA TRP A 554 -9.64 25.72 21.20
C TRP A 554 -8.49 25.25 20.31
N ALA A 555 -7.27 25.29 20.84
CA ALA A 555 -6.04 24.92 20.14
C ALA A 555 -5.17 24.00 21.01
N TRP A 556 -4.35 23.16 20.38
CA TRP A 556 -3.31 22.36 21.03
C TRP A 556 -2.17 22.09 20.04
N GLY A 557 -1.08 21.49 20.54
CA GLY A 557 0.13 21.24 19.75
C GLY A 557 1.19 22.32 19.99
N ASP A 558 1.92 22.67 18.93
CA ASP A 558 3.02 23.63 18.96
C ASP A 558 2.60 25.02 19.47
N ASN A 559 3.53 25.72 20.11
CA ASN A 559 3.29 27.09 20.55
C ASN A 559 4.54 27.97 20.48
N ASP A 560 5.58 27.54 19.75
CA ASP A 560 6.85 28.26 19.73
C ASP A 560 6.69 29.72 19.28
N ASN A 561 5.65 30.02 18.50
CA ASN A 561 5.37 31.34 17.92
C ASN A 561 3.92 31.80 18.18
N GLY A 562 3.30 31.36 19.29
CA GLY A 562 1.95 31.79 19.68
C GLY A 562 0.80 31.12 18.91
N GLN A 563 1.03 29.97 18.27
CA GLN A 563 0.03 29.24 17.48
C GLN A 563 -1.21 28.85 18.30
N LEU A 564 -1.11 28.76 19.63
CA LEU A 564 -2.26 28.51 20.50
C LEU A 564 -3.19 29.72 20.68
N GLY A 565 -2.73 30.94 20.39
CA GLY A 565 -3.53 32.17 20.49
C GLY A 565 -4.08 32.46 21.89
N ASN A 566 -3.46 31.93 22.94
CA ASN A 566 -3.93 31.99 24.32
C ASN A 566 -3.22 33.07 25.17
N GLY A 567 -2.44 33.95 24.53
CA GLY A 567 -1.61 34.96 25.18
C GLY A 567 -0.25 34.45 25.66
N THR A 568 0.20 33.28 25.17
CA THR A 568 1.49 32.68 25.52
C THR A 568 2.19 32.14 24.29
N HIS A 569 3.53 32.06 24.32
CA HIS A 569 4.37 31.35 23.36
C HIS A 569 5.47 30.52 24.08
N GLY A 570 6.09 29.59 23.35
CA GLY A 570 7.25 28.78 23.76
C GLY A 570 6.94 27.40 24.35
N ALA A 571 5.79 27.20 25.01
CA ALA A 571 5.42 25.89 25.54
C ALA A 571 4.27 25.28 24.73
N ALA A 572 4.55 24.18 24.03
CA ALA A 572 3.52 23.35 23.40
C ALA A 572 2.51 22.82 24.43
N SER A 573 1.30 22.52 23.97
CA SER A 573 0.22 21.99 24.81
C SER A 573 -0.26 20.63 24.32
N SER A 574 -0.14 19.61 25.17
CA SER A 574 -0.65 18.25 24.91
C SER A 574 -2.13 18.06 25.23
N THR A 575 -2.82 19.15 25.59
CA THR A 575 -4.28 19.21 25.79
C THR A 575 -4.84 20.46 25.15
N ALA A 576 -6.12 20.43 24.77
CA ALA A 576 -6.78 21.61 24.22
C ALA A 576 -6.85 22.77 25.23
N VAL A 577 -6.45 23.97 24.79
CA VAL A 577 -6.55 25.24 25.54
C VAL A 577 -7.43 26.25 24.77
N PRO A 578 -8.16 27.13 25.47
CA PRO A 578 -9.00 28.12 24.80
C PRO A 578 -8.15 29.20 24.14
N VAL A 579 -8.52 29.58 22.92
CA VAL A 579 -7.98 30.77 22.24
C VAL A 579 -8.53 32.02 22.93
N SER A 580 -7.66 32.94 23.34
CA SER A 580 -8.00 34.03 24.26
C SER A 580 -8.97 35.03 23.63
N GLY A 581 -10.07 35.33 24.33
CA GLY A 581 -11.02 36.38 23.94
C GLY A 581 -11.80 36.12 22.64
N LEU A 582 -11.71 34.92 22.06
CA LEU A 582 -12.34 34.59 20.78
C LEU A 582 -13.70 33.91 20.97
N THR A 583 -14.77 34.66 20.68
CA THR A 583 -16.17 34.21 20.78
C THR A 583 -16.97 34.57 19.54
N GLY A 584 -18.11 33.89 19.34
CA GLY A 584 -19.00 34.16 18.21
C GLY A 584 -18.44 33.70 16.87
N VAL A 585 -17.54 32.72 16.89
CA VAL A 585 -16.91 32.14 15.69
C VAL A 585 -17.88 31.20 14.97
N THR A 586 -17.88 31.25 13.65
CA THR A 586 -18.69 30.40 12.76
C THR A 586 -17.86 29.50 11.86
N LYS A 587 -16.60 29.87 11.59
CA LYS A 587 -15.64 29.10 10.79
C LYS A 587 -14.24 29.19 11.37
N ILE A 588 -13.48 28.11 11.25
CA ILE A 588 -12.05 28.04 11.56
C ILE A 588 -11.29 27.41 10.41
N ASN A 589 -10.07 27.87 10.16
CA ASN A 589 -9.10 27.23 9.30
C ASN A 589 -7.70 27.54 9.85
N LEU A 590 -7.07 26.53 10.46
CA LEU A 590 -5.81 26.69 11.21
C LEU A 590 -5.90 27.89 12.18
N ARG A 591 -4.98 28.84 12.03
CA ARG A 591 -4.85 30.08 12.82
C ARG A 591 -5.73 31.24 12.35
N LEU A 592 -6.79 30.94 11.60
CA LEU A 592 -7.81 31.90 11.15
C LEU A 592 -9.19 31.53 11.68
N ALA A 593 -9.99 32.54 11.99
CA ALA A 593 -11.39 32.35 12.31
C ALA A 593 -12.28 33.47 11.72
N VAL A 594 -13.50 33.10 11.37
CA VAL A 594 -14.55 34.04 10.93
C VAL A 594 -15.59 34.15 12.04
N LYS A 595 -15.91 35.39 12.43
CA LYS A 595 -16.98 35.69 13.38
C LYS A 595 -18.34 35.77 12.70
N ASN A 596 -19.40 35.71 13.49
CA ASN A 596 -20.79 35.82 13.03
C ASN A 596 -21.12 37.12 12.26
N ASP A 597 -20.36 38.19 12.47
CA ASP A 597 -20.46 39.47 11.77
C ASP A 597 -19.62 39.54 10.48
N GLY A 598 -18.92 38.44 10.11
CA GLY A 598 -18.04 38.36 8.96
C GLY A 598 -16.66 38.97 9.17
N THR A 599 -16.28 39.32 10.42
CA THR A 599 -14.93 39.72 10.79
C THR A 599 -13.99 38.52 10.76
N VAL A 600 -12.81 38.70 10.17
CA VAL A 600 -11.71 37.71 10.21
C VAL A 600 -10.76 38.06 11.35
N VAL A 601 -10.38 37.05 12.14
CA VAL A 601 -9.30 37.16 13.10
C VAL A 601 -8.20 36.16 12.78
N GLN A 602 -6.96 36.53 13.10
CA GLN A 602 -5.77 35.69 12.95
C GLN A 602 -4.91 35.74 14.22
N TRP A 603 -4.08 34.71 14.44
CA TRP A 603 -3.10 34.67 15.53
C TRP A 603 -1.87 33.84 15.13
N GLY A 604 -0.85 33.79 15.98
CA GLY A 604 0.38 33.06 15.73
C GLY A 604 1.32 33.80 14.76
N PRO A 605 2.19 33.08 14.02
CA PRO A 605 3.25 33.73 13.25
C PRO A 605 2.71 34.51 12.05
N ARG A 606 3.17 35.77 11.93
CA ARG A 606 3.17 36.55 10.69
C ARG A 606 4.45 36.21 9.93
N GLY A 607 4.39 35.97 8.61
CA GLY A 607 5.56 35.62 7.81
C GLY A 607 6.72 36.64 7.92
N TYR A 608 7.95 36.13 7.80
CA TYR A 608 9.29 36.76 7.85
C TYR A 608 9.44 38.15 7.18
N GLU A 609 10.28 39.15 7.54
CA GLU A 609 10.97 39.71 8.73
C GLU A 609 11.42 41.14 8.31
N VAL A 610 11.43 42.12 9.22
CA VAL A 610 12.47 43.17 9.25
C VAL A 610 12.99 43.26 10.69
N ASN A 611 14.18 42.68 10.95
CA ASN A 611 14.95 42.70 12.22
C ASN A 611 14.83 41.51 13.20
N ASN A 612 14.60 40.27 12.75
CA ASN A 612 14.82 39.08 13.60
C ASN A 612 13.90 38.99 14.85
N THR A 613 12.73 39.60 14.80
CA THR A 613 11.61 39.36 15.73
C THR A 613 10.37 39.12 14.87
N LEU A 614 9.77 37.93 14.97
CA LEU A 614 8.42 37.71 14.47
C LEU A 614 7.52 38.66 15.27
N ASP A 615 6.68 39.46 14.60
CA ASP A 615 5.60 40.16 15.31
C ASP A 615 4.56 39.09 15.70
N GLU A 616 4.79 38.47 16.84
CA GLU A 616 3.98 37.39 17.41
C GLU A 616 2.65 37.96 17.92
N ASP A 617 1.55 37.54 17.30
CA ASP A 617 0.22 37.72 17.87
C ASP A 617 -0.09 36.52 18.76
N ASP A 618 0.41 36.57 20.00
CA ASP A 618 0.05 35.59 21.03
C ASP A 618 -1.47 35.56 21.30
N SER A 619 -2.19 36.60 20.88
CA SER A 619 -3.64 36.73 21.00
C SER A 619 -4.27 37.09 19.65
N PRO A 620 -5.52 36.66 19.38
CA PRO A 620 -6.20 36.95 18.13
C PRO A 620 -6.34 38.44 17.82
N VAL A 621 -5.98 38.83 16.60
CA VAL A 621 -6.08 40.19 16.07
C VAL A 621 -7.03 40.20 14.86
N ALA A 622 -7.86 41.23 14.77
CA ALA A 622 -8.74 41.42 13.62
C ALA A 622 -7.93 41.77 12.36
N VAL A 623 -8.21 41.07 11.26
CA VAL A 623 -7.59 41.36 9.97
C VAL A 623 -8.24 42.63 9.39
N PRO A 624 -7.47 43.68 9.08
CA PRO A 624 -8.04 44.95 8.65
C PRO A 624 -8.67 44.85 7.25
N ASN A 625 -9.63 45.73 6.97
CA ASN A 625 -10.23 45.93 5.65
C ASN A 625 -10.96 44.71 5.03
N LEU A 626 -11.28 43.69 5.85
CA LEU A 626 -12.15 42.59 5.47
C LEU A 626 -13.51 42.71 6.17
N THR A 627 -14.57 42.63 5.38
CA THR A 627 -15.95 42.56 5.86
C THR A 627 -16.75 41.61 4.98
N GLY A 628 -17.82 41.04 5.52
CA GLY A 628 -18.70 40.14 4.78
C GLY A 628 -18.03 38.83 4.35
N VAL A 629 -17.02 38.38 5.10
CA VAL A 629 -16.31 37.11 4.86
C VAL A 629 -17.19 35.95 5.32
N VAL A 630 -17.24 34.90 4.50
CA VAL A 630 -18.04 33.69 4.74
C VAL A 630 -17.19 32.43 4.88
N ASP A 631 -15.95 32.46 4.41
CA ASP A 631 -15.01 31.36 4.55
C ASP A 631 -13.55 31.84 4.52
N VAL A 632 -12.64 31.03 5.06
CA VAL A 632 -11.21 31.31 5.11
C VAL A 632 -10.40 30.04 4.81
N ALA A 633 -9.21 30.24 4.23
CA ALA A 633 -8.25 29.18 4.03
C ALA A 633 -6.84 29.69 4.33
N ALA A 634 -6.00 28.85 4.94
CA ALA A 634 -4.61 29.16 5.22
C ALA A 634 -3.72 28.06 4.65
N THR A 635 -2.52 28.43 4.20
CA THR A 635 -1.47 27.46 3.91
C THR A 635 -0.83 26.97 5.23
N TYR A 636 0.05 25.98 5.10
CA TYR A 636 0.81 25.44 6.22
C TYR A 636 1.58 26.51 7.00
N VAL A 637 2.06 26.14 8.18
CA VAL A 637 2.80 27.06 9.05
C VAL A 637 3.98 27.69 8.32
N ASP A 638 4.67 26.99 7.42
CA ASP A 638 5.88 27.51 6.78
C ASP A 638 5.63 28.61 5.72
N THR A 639 4.54 28.54 4.94
CA THR A 639 4.31 29.44 3.79
C THR A 639 3.34 30.60 4.05
N HIS A 640 2.75 30.66 5.25
CA HIS A 640 2.03 31.81 5.83
C HIS A 640 1.08 32.60 4.91
N THR A 641 0.41 31.96 3.96
CA THR A 641 -0.50 32.62 3.01
C THR A 641 -1.93 32.35 3.39
N ASN A 642 -2.73 33.41 3.43
CA ASN A 642 -4.08 33.39 3.95
C ASN A 642 -5.05 33.92 2.90
N TYR A 643 -6.25 33.34 2.89
CA TYR A 643 -7.31 33.68 1.95
C TYR A 643 -8.64 33.87 2.67
N ALA A 644 -9.43 34.81 2.18
CA ALA A 644 -10.80 35.06 2.63
C ALA A 644 -11.75 35.06 1.43
N LEU A 645 -12.82 34.26 1.52
CA LEU A 645 -13.95 34.28 0.59
C LEU A 645 -15.02 35.22 1.14
N LYS A 646 -15.37 36.25 0.36
CA LYS A 646 -16.49 37.13 0.68
C LYS A 646 -17.81 36.59 0.15
N SER A 647 -18.90 37.00 0.78
CA SER A 647 -20.28 36.69 0.37
C SER A 647 -20.64 37.14 -1.04
N ASP A 648 -19.90 38.09 -1.63
CA ASP A 648 -20.04 38.52 -3.02
C ASP A 648 -19.29 37.62 -4.03
N GLY A 649 -18.65 36.55 -3.55
CA GLY A 649 -17.89 35.58 -4.35
C GLY A 649 -16.50 36.07 -4.75
N THR A 650 -15.99 37.16 -4.18
CA THR A 650 -14.60 37.62 -4.36
C THR A 650 -13.66 36.96 -3.35
N VAL A 651 -12.40 36.79 -3.77
CA VAL A 651 -11.33 36.19 -2.95
C VAL A 651 -10.28 37.25 -2.64
N TRP A 652 -9.84 37.28 -1.39
CA TRP A 652 -8.82 38.21 -0.90
C TRP A 652 -7.68 37.41 -0.28
N ALA A 653 -6.43 37.79 -0.55
CA ALA A 653 -5.24 37.12 -0.08
C ALA A 653 -4.30 38.08 0.65
N TRP A 654 -3.59 37.57 1.65
CA TRP A 654 -2.50 38.26 2.35
C TRP A 654 -1.50 37.24 2.87
N GLY A 655 -0.31 37.70 3.23
CA GLY A 655 0.76 36.83 3.67
C GLY A 655 1.92 36.77 2.68
N GLU A 656 2.59 35.63 2.60
CA GLU A 656 3.81 35.46 1.81
C GLU A 656 3.56 35.61 0.29
N SER A 657 4.57 36.10 -0.45
CA SER A 657 4.43 36.46 -1.87
C SER A 657 5.62 36.07 -2.76
N ASN A 658 6.43 35.12 -2.31
CA ASN A 658 7.60 34.60 -3.03
C ASN A 658 7.29 33.56 -4.11
N ALA A 659 6.06 33.01 -4.16
CA ALA A 659 5.66 31.97 -5.11
C ALA A 659 4.31 32.26 -5.80
N TYR A 660 4.00 33.54 -6.08
CA TYR A 660 2.75 33.99 -6.72
C TYR A 660 1.43 33.62 -6.00
N GLN A 661 1.50 33.00 -4.82
CA GLN A 661 0.35 32.56 -4.01
C GLN A 661 -0.65 33.67 -3.64
N LEU A 662 -0.30 34.96 -3.73
CA LEU A 662 -1.31 36.03 -3.61
C LEU A 662 -2.24 36.16 -4.83
N GLY A 663 -1.90 35.55 -5.97
CA GLY A 663 -2.73 35.49 -7.18
C GLY A 663 -3.02 36.86 -7.81
N ASN A 664 -2.17 37.85 -7.59
CA ASN A 664 -2.34 39.22 -8.07
C ASN A 664 -1.41 39.60 -9.24
N GLY A 665 -0.64 38.63 -9.76
CA GLY A 665 0.31 38.80 -10.86
C GLY A 665 1.71 39.23 -10.44
N ASN A 666 1.92 39.59 -9.18
CA ASN A 666 3.20 40.08 -8.69
C ASN A 666 4.00 38.98 -7.99
N LEU A 667 5.28 38.88 -8.35
CA LEU A 667 6.28 38.16 -7.57
C LEU A 667 7.12 39.16 -6.81
N CYS A 668 7.32 38.92 -5.51
CA CYS A 668 8.32 39.69 -4.79
C CYS A 668 9.73 39.25 -5.24
N MET A 669 10.49 40.16 -5.87
CA MET A 669 11.87 39.91 -6.33
C MET A 669 12.93 40.67 -5.49
N SER A 670 12.53 41.50 -4.53
CA SER A 670 13.44 42.24 -3.63
C SER A 670 12.71 42.84 -2.42
N GLY A 671 13.29 42.76 -1.21
CA GLY A 671 12.69 43.29 0.03
C GLY A 671 11.96 42.24 0.88
N SER A 672 11.08 42.68 1.78
CA SER A 672 10.16 41.80 2.52
C SER A 672 9.10 41.25 1.56
N CYS A 673 9.02 39.92 1.42
CA CYS A 673 8.10 39.23 0.52
C CYS A 673 6.80 38.85 1.22
N TYR A 674 6.20 39.83 1.90
CA TYR A 674 5.00 39.66 2.69
C TYR A 674 4.01 40.81 2.46
N ALA A 675 2.73 40.48 2.38
CA ALA A 675 1.63 41.43 2.27
C ALA A 675 0.82 41.45 3.57
N ASP A 676 0.97 42.51 4.36
CA ASP A 676 0.28 42.68 5.66
C ASP A 676 -1.21 43.02 5.54
N VAL A 677 -1.64 43.44 4.34
CA VAL A 677 -3.02 43.89 4.10
C VAL A 677 -3.65 43.00 3.02
N PRO A 678 -4.87 42.51 3.26
CA PRO A 678 -5.62 41.77 2.25
C PRO A 678 -5.78 42.55 0.94
N GLY A 679 -5.36 41.91 -0.15
CA GLY A 679 -5.57 42.35 -1.53
C GLY A 679 -6.49 41.40 -2.28
N GLN A 680 -7.29 41.91 -3.22
CA GLN A 680 -8.15 41.06 -4.02
C GLN A 680 -7.33 40.20 -4.98
N VAL A 681 -7.63 38.90 -5.04
CA VAL A 681 -7.06 37.97 -6.01
C VAL A 681 -7.58 38.31 -7.41
N SER A 682 -6.68 38.41 -8.39
CA SER A 682 -7.00 38.94 -9.72
C SER A 682 -7.99 38.08 -10.48
N GLY A 683 -9.05 38.68 -11.02
CA GLY A 683 -9.96 38.02 -11.98
C GLY A 683 -10.91 36.96 -11.40
N LEU A 684 -10.82 36.62 -10.10
CA LEU A 684 -11.72 35.68 -9.45
C LEU A 684 -13.01 36.34 -8.95
N ARG A 685 -14.15 35.76 -9.36
CA ARG A 685 -15.50 36.11 -8.93
C ARG A 685 -16.36 34.85 -8.91
N SER A 686 -17.51 34.93 -8.25
CA SER A 686 -18.49 33.84 -8.15
C SER A 686 -17.87 32.55 -7.59
N VAL A 687 -16.92 32.69 -6.66
CA VAL A 687 -16.26 31.57 -5.98
C VAL A 687 -17.20 30.98 -4.92
N ALA A 688 -17.32 29.65 -4.92
CA ALA A 688 -18.14 28.88 -4.01
C ALA A 688 -17.33 28.21 -2.89
N ALA A 689 -16.06 27.86 -3.16
CA ALA A 689 -15.19 27.22 -2.19
C ALA A 689 -13.72 27.61 -2.44
N LEU A 690 -12.94 27.67 -1.36
CA LEU A 690 -11.50 27.90 -1.36
C LEU A 690 -10.75 26.68 -0.86
N SER A 691 -9.51 26.55 -1.33
CA SER A 691 -8.55 25.59 -0.84
C SER A 691 -7.13 26.11 -1.06
N THR A 692 -6.17 25.53 -0.35
CA THR A 692 -4.75 25.87 -0.45
C THR A 692 -3.91 24.65 -0.79
N GLY A 693 -2.76 24.85 -1.43
CA GLY A 693 -1.66 23.90 -1.42
C GLY A 693 -0.51 24.46 -0.57
N TYR A 694 0.70 23.95 -0.77
CA TYR A 694 1.89 24.46 -0.07
C TYR A 694 2.20 25.91 -0.46
N GLU A 695 2.36 26.18 -1.76
CA GLU A 695 2.63 27.52 -2.37
C GLU A 695 1.54 27.92 -3.38
N MET A 696 0.32 27.39 -3.20
CA MET A 696 -0.75 27.45 -4.19
C MET A 696 -2.08 27.85 -3.56
N GLY A 697 -2.90 28.54 -4.34
CA GLY A 697 -4.31 28.77 -4.02
C GLY A 697 -5.21 28.11 -5.06
N PHE A 698 -6.34 27.58 -4.59
CA PHE A 698 -7.35 26.94 -5.42
C PHE A 698 -8.73 27.53 -5.13
N ALA A 699 -9.55 27.66 -6.16
CA ALA A 699 -10.92 28.13 -6.06
C ALA A 699 -11.85 27.30 -6.94
N GLN A 700 -12.97 26.87 -6.37
CA GLN A 700 -14.08 26.32 -7.15
C GLN A 700 -15.12 27.41 -7.36
N LYS A 701 -15.46 27.72 -8.61
CA LYS A 701 -16.54 28.65 -8.94
C LYS A 701 -17.90 27.97 -8.84
N THR A 702 -18.94 28.78 -8.72
CA THR A 702 -20.36 28.36 -8.69
C THR A 702 -20.81 27.63 -9.95
N ASP A 703 -20.10 27.76 -11.07
CA ASP A 703 -20.32 27.00 -12.31
C ASP A 703 -19.63 25.63 -12.33
N GLY A 704 -18.92 25.27 -11.24
CA GLY A 704 -18.19 24.02 -11.10
C GLY A 704 -16.76 24.03 -11.65
N THR A 705 -16.32 25.13 -12.26
CA THR A 705 -14.93 25.24 -12.76
C THR A 705 -13.93 25.40 -11.61
N VAL A 706 -12.78 24.74 -11.74
CA VAL A 706 -11.67 24.86 -10.78
C VAL A 706 -10.59 25.76 -11.35
N TRP A 707 -10.07 26.64 -10.49
CA TRP A 707 -9.04 27.61 -10.80
C TRP A 707 -7.90 27.47 -9.80
N ALA A 708 -6.66 27.63 -10.27
CA ALA A 708 -5.47 27.60 -9.42
C ALA A 708 -4.50 28.74 -9.75
N TRP A 709 -3.66 29.11 -8.78
CA TRP A 709 -2.58 30.07 -8.93
C TRP A 709 -1.46 29.76 -7.93
N GLY A 710 -0.31 30.41 -8.11
CA GLY A 710 0.89 30.13 -7.32
C GLY A 710 1.92 29.31 -8.10
N THR A 711 2.79 28.59 -7.40
CA THR A 711 3.81 27.73 -8.01
C THR A 711 3.52 26.26 -7.71
N SER A 712 3.47 25.45 -8.77
CA SER A 712 3.34 23.99 -8.74
C SER A 712 4.68 23.38 -9.16
N SER A 713 5.33 22.62 -8.29
CA SER A 713 6.64 22.04 -8.56
C SER A 713 6.56 20.71 -9.29
N ALA A 714 5.44 20.01 -9.16
CA ALA A 714 5.33 18.61 -9.47
C ALA A 714 3.95 18.19 -10.00
N GLY A 715 3.34 19.03 -10.84
CA GLY A 715 2.09 18.71 -11.53
C GLY A 715 0.85 18.73 -10.64
N GLU A 716 0.90 19.39 -9.48
CA GLU A 716 -0.22 19.55 -8.54
C GLU A 716 -1.44 20.22 -9.19
N PHE A 717 -1.25 21.01 -10.25
CA PHE A 717 -2.34 21.58 -11.07
C PHE A 717 -3.01 20.57 -12.01
N GLY A 718 -2.55 19.32 -12.06
CA GLY A 718 -3.15 18.28 -12.89
C GLY A 718 -2.88 18.41 -14.40
N ASN A 719 -1.96 19.31 -14.79
CA ASN A 719 -1.53 19.50 -16.17
C ASN A 719 -0.30 18.65 -16.56
N ALA A 720 0.29 17.92 -15.59
CA ALA A 720 1.55 17.18 -15.73
C ALA A 720 2.75 18.04 -16.17
N GLU A 721 2.76 19.31 -15.75
CA GLU A 721 3.89 20.21 -15.91
C GLU A 721 4.66 20.31 -14.59
N THR A 722 6.00 20.28 -14.67
CA THR A 722 6.89 20.64 -13.56
C THR A 722 7.12 22.13 -13.52
N ASP A 723 7.33 22.68 -12.33
CA ASP A 723 7.70 24.09 -12.11
C ASP A 723 6.75 25.08 -12.83
N HIS A 724 5.45 24.76 -12.84
CA HIS A 724 4.43 25.64 -13.40
C HIS A 724 4.19 26.80 -12.44
N SER A 725 4.37 28.02 -12.92
CA SER A 725 3.98 29.25 -12.20
C SER A 725 2.75 29.88 -12.83
N ALA A 726 1.72 30.10 -12.03
CA ALA A 726 0.49 30.80 -12.40
C ALA A 726 0.38 32.11 -11.60
N PRO A 727 0.90 33.24 -12.13
CA PRO A 727 0.90 34.53 -11.43
C PRO A 727 -0.47 35.06 -11.04
N VAL A 728 -1.48 34.69 -11.83
CA VAL A 728 -2.89 35.00 -11.61
C VAL A 728 -3.69 33.70 -11.78
N PRO A 729 -4.89 33.61 -11.20
CA PRO A 729 -5.77 32.46 -11.35
C PRO A 729 -5.97 32.04 -12.80
N GLU A 730 -5.67 30.77 -13.08
CA GLU A 730 -5.95 30.09 -14.33
C GLU A 730 -6.92 28.93 -14.14
N GLN A 731 -7.69 28.61 -15.18
CA GLN A 731 -8.66 27.53 -15.12
C GLN A 731 -7.98 26.18 -15.37
N LEU A 732 -8.18 25.22 -14.46
CA LEU A 732 -7.68 23.86 -14.62
C LEU A 732 -8.62 23.06 -15.52
N THR A 733 -8.31 23.02 -16.82
CA THR A 733 -9.14 22.33 -17.83
C THR A 733 -9.03 20.80 -17.78
N ALA A 734 -7.98 20.27 -17.16
CA ALA A 734 -7.76 18.83 -16.96
C ALA A 734 -8.69 18.21 -15.89
N LEU A 735 -9.48 19.03 -15.19
CA LEU A 735 -10.32 18.63 -14.08
C LEU A 735 -11.80 18.98 -14.35
N PRO A 736 -12.45 18.38 -15.36
CA PRO A 736 -13.88 18.59 -15.61
C PRO A 736 -14.74 17.88 -14.55
N GLY A 737 -15.88 18.46 -14.18
CA GLY A 737 -16.89 17.77 -13.35
C GLY A 737 -16.58 17.70 -11.85
N VAL A 738 -15.77 18.61 -11.33
CA VAL A 738 -15.46 18.72 -9.90
C VAL A 738 -16.70 19.06 -9.09
N ALA A 739 -17.07 18.18 -8.17
CA ALA A 739 -18.11 18.37 -7.18
C ALA A 739 -17.64 19.28 -6.04
N ARG A 740 -16.43 19.04 -5.50
CA ARG A 740 -15.85 19.79 -4.37
C ARG A 740 -14.33 19.72 -4.36
N LEU A 741 -13.69 20.77 -3.83
CA LEU A 741 -12.28 20.77 -3.42
C LEU A 741 -12.14 20.25 -1.98
N GLY A 742 -11.09 19.47 -1.69
CA GLY A 742 -10.62 19.30 -0.32
C GLY A 742 -10.08 20.62 0.23
N PRO A 743 -9.85 20.76 1.55
CA PRO A 743 -9.30 21.99 2.14
C PRO A 743 -7.81 22.21 1.83
N LEU A 744 -7.11 21.20 1.28
CA LEU A 744 -5.66 21.23 0.99
C LEU A 744 -5.29 20.87 -0.47
N GLY A 745 -6.15 21.22 -1.44
CA GLY A 745 -5.76 21.63 -2.80
C GLY A 745 -5.39 20.53 -3.79
N ASN A 746 -4.74 19.48 -3.32
CA ASN A 746 -4.18 18.42 -4.16
C ASN A 746 -5.23 17.35 -4.54
N MET A 747 -6.43 17.44 -3.95
CA MET A 747 -7.47 16.43 -4.12
C MET A 747 -8.83 17.01 -4.42
N ILE A 748 -9.50 16.32 -5.35
CA ILE A 748 -10.69 16.79 -6.01
C ILE A 748 -11.74 15.69 -5.94
N LEU A 749 -12.91 16.04 -5.43
CA LEU A 749 -14.09 15.20 -5.52
C LEU A 749 -14.74 15.44 -6.87
N THR A 750 -14.87 14.40 -7.70
CA THR A 750 -15.56 14.46 -8.99
C THR A 750 -16.96 13.84 -8.86
N GLN A 751 -17.97 14.42 -9.53
CA GLN A 751 -19.24 13.70 -9.70
C GLN A 751 -18.98 12.53 -10.64
N GLY A 752 -19.44 11.33 -10.26
CA GLY A 752 -19.25 10.12 -11.07
C GLY A 752 -19.80 10.32 -12.49
N ALA A 753 -19.20 9.61 -13.45
CA ALA A 753 -19.57 9.63 -14.86
C ALA A 753 -21.02 9.21 -15.13
#